data_AF-A0A2E9QMI7-F1
#
_entry.id   AF-A0A2E9QMI7-F1
#
_cell.length_a   1.000
_cell.length_b   1.000
_cell.length_c   1.000
_cell.angle_alpha   90.00
_cell.angle_beta   90.00
_cell.angle_gamma   90.00
#
_symmetry.space_group_name_H-M   'P 1'
#
loop_
_entity.id
_entity.type
_entity.pdbx_description
1 polymer ?
#
loop_
_entity_poly.entity_id
_entity_poly.type
_entity_poly.pdbx_seq_one_letter_code
_entity_poly.pdbx_strand_id
1 'polypeptide(L)'
;MENWQHHTTKKETFLETESFFTHIALIPLARGGGFGYDSLNAKKIDDLGKQTHDVFCVLSWTWKGVAMGEVIETTAQRVVRLKAAFARDGFEVSDDDLFTLQSGDDVRIGMIAKSKTLYNYETKEPKITYYVEGTSYEMGYLLGLMAEPKVSVMTTEFIEQLPFAFVGLDLKDGPIETILSKLILSIADHWSQNIPDALPDSIKEQLKGVLEGCQKANADTQVTEKGLWLLNTAFDTILSHVFTGELFMENSISPSQLRIPTFCNAFSISGEAADGKHFFGRDFMFASADIFQNYACMLISVPKGEDAGVPFMSFMAPGMVGCITGLNTEGVAMGVNTLASAACNTEQPGFCSLLLVRYAMEHGKTSQEVLDILTQATRGVSWSYPVADGKDGSAFIAEIIESIDEDVSSFSDLALSYPSRYYRKTLPKKPELMAGVAGYQNGIHDITPYILKGVFPRWNDQNTHSLYERHNEDLWQRYNNRPFSDHHAKIVPGAFDPMGRINPTDQDRNCPSSFYFAPERQSRPDIVLATNLFIGDEMRYFAMSPWIAMLSNGKDINDFQWRYDELNFLIDRALGMPGDGPITPISEDTARELINFLSPNGRFPDYYDNSPKSSDGKRTVIEGGVSLLELKEKTFESQFGYYGDGWVKLHLMNYVS
;
A
#
# COMPACT_ATOMS: atom_id res chain seq x y z
N MET A 1 -49.47 -11.21 -33.89
CA MET A 1 -48.89 -10.06 -34.62
C MET A 1 -47.38 -10.30 -34.66
N GLU A 2 -46.89 -11.31 -35.37
CA GLU A 2 -46.72 -11.38 -36.85
C GLU A 2 -45.58 -10.45 -37.31
N ASN A 3 -44.47 -10.91 -37.92
CA ASN A 3 -44.08 -12.20 -38.52
C ASN A 3 -42.61 -12.56 -38.12
N TRP A 4 -42.08 -13.81 -38.06
CA TRP A 4 -42.02 -14.93 -39.03
C TRP A 4 -41.25 -14.54 -40.33
N GLN A 5 -40.26 -15.22 -40.94
CA GLN A 5 -39.70 -16.61 -40.97
C GLN A 5 -38.24 -16.56 -41.56
N HIS A 6 -37.35 -17.57 -41.68
CA HIS A 6 -37.04 -18.88 -41.01
C HIS A 6 -35.76 -19.52 -41.66
N HIS A 7 -35.38 -20.76 -41.26
CA HIS A 7 -34.59 -21.77 -42.03
C HIS A 7 -33.09 -21.58 -42.39
N THR A 8 -32.20 -22.61 -42.50
CA THR A 8 -31.95 -23.86 -41.72
C THR A 8 -30.62 -24.55 -42.15
N THR A 9 -29.88 -25.12 -41.18
CA THR A 9 -28.96 -26.30 -41.22
C THR A 9 -28.18 -26.77 -42.49
N LYS A 10 -26.85 -26.93 -42.33
CA LYS A 10 -25.98 -28.10 -42.69
C LYS A 10 -24.63 -27.93 -41.95
N LYS A 11 -24.15 -28.85 -41.09
CA LYS A 11 -23.41 -30.11 -41.35
C LYS A 11 -22.14 -29.96 -42.19
N GLU A 12 -20.96 -29.98 -41.54
CA GLU A 12 -19.73 -30.75 -41.86
C GLU A 12 -18.68 -30.47 -40.75
N THR A 13 -18.32 -31.43 -39.88
CA THR A 13 -17.27 -32.49 -39.95
C THR A 13 -15.88 -32.03 -39.48
N PHE A 14 -15.30 -32.77 -38.52
CA PHE A 14 -13.92 -32.64 -38.02
C PHE A 14 -12.86 -32.87 -39.12
N LEU A 15 -11.68 -32.24 -39.00
CA LEU A 15 -10.38 -32.94 -38.81
C LEU A 15 -9.17 -31.98 -38.70
N GLU A 16 -8.28 -32.35 -37.76
CA GLU A 16 -6.80 -32.19 -37.74
C GLU A 16 -6.10 -30.83 -37.93
N THR A 17 -5.45 -30.41 -36.83
CA THR A 17 -4.29 -29.51 -36.80
C THR A 17 -2.98 -30.31 -36.81
N GLU A 18 -2.07 -30.01 -37.73
CA GLU A 18 -0.65 -30.36 -37.59
C GLU A 18 0.29 -29.24 -38.09
N SER A 19 1.42 -29.11 -37.38
CA SER A 19 2.76 -28.63 -37.79
C SER A 19 3.35 -27.51 -36.92
N PHE A 20 4.69 -27.46 -36.91
CA PHE A 20 5.58 -26.64 -36.04
C PHE A 20 5.56 -27.07 -34.55
N PHE A 21 6.57 -27.76 -34.01
CA PHE A 21 7.98 -27.34 -34.00
C PHE A 21 8.98 -28.52 -34.02
N THR A 22 10.06 -28.35 -34.77
CA THR A 22 11.32 -29.07 -34.59
C THR A 22 12.44 -28.05 -34.66
N HIS A 23 13.29 -27.94 -33.62
CA HIS A 23 14.71 -27.55 -33.65
C HIS A 23 15.21 -27.42 -32.19
N ILE A 24 15.86 -28.47 -31.67
CA ILE A 24 16.71 -28.37 -30.48
C ILE A 24 18.16 -28.28 -30.98
N ALA A 25 18.87 -27.26 -30.52
CA ALA A 25 20.25 -26.99 -30.93
C ALA A 25 21.26 -27.94 -30.27
N LEU A 26 22.25 -28.37 -31.05
CA LEU A 26 23.41 -29.12 -30.56
C LEU A 26 24.47 -28.16 -30.00
N ILE A 27 24.95 -28.42 -28.78
CA ILE A 27 26.18 -27.82 -28.25
C ILE A 27 27.36 -28.76 -28.59
N PRO A 28 28.44 -28.28 -29.24
CA PRO A 28 29.58 -29.12 -29.57
C PRO A 28 30.65 -29.14 -28.47
N LEU A 29 31.08 -30.34 -28.06
CA LEU A 29 32.37 -30.55 -27.40
C LEU A 29 33.36 -31.19 -28.38
N ALA A 30 34.58 -30.66 -28.43
CA ALA A 30 35.51 -30.88 -29.52
C ALA A 30 36.49 -32.04 -29.28
N ARG A 31 36.61 -32.89 -30.30
CA ARG A 31 37.85 -33.49 -30.83
C ARG A 31 38.77 -34.28 -29.87
N GLY A 32 38.70 -35.61 -30.01
CA GLY A 32 39.85 -36.53 -29.96
C GLY A 32 39.82 -37.44 -31.19
N GLY A 33 40.98 -37.86 -31.72
CA GLY A 33 41.06 -38.69 -32.95
C GLY A 33 40.39 -40.07 -32.81
N GLY A 34 40.17 -40.86 -33.86
CA GLY A 34 40.62 -40.75 -35.25
C GLY A 34 40.69 -42.16 -35.87
N PHE A 35 39.95 -42.36 -36.97
CA PHE A 35 39.99 -43.46 -37.95
C PHE A 35 40.04 -44.95 -37.50
N GLY A 36 39.11 -45.74 -38.05
CA GLY A 36 39.17 -47.20 -38.04
C GLY A 36 37.86 -47.86 -38.50
N TYR A 37 37.53 -47.80 -39.80
CA TYR A 37 36.42 -48.56 -40.36
C TYR A 37 36.81 -50.03 -40.54
N ASP A 38 35.97 -50.96 -40.08
CA ASP A 38 35.74 -52.18 -40.84
C ASP A 38 34.31 -52.74 -40.61
N SER A 39 33.79 -53.46 -41.60
CA SER A 39 32.35 -53.61 -41.83
C SER A 39 31.60 -54.51 -40.83
N LEU A 40 30.39 -54.09 -40.42
CA LEU A 40 29.39 -54.95 -39.75
C LEU A 40 28.13 -55.10 -40.61
N ASN A 41 27.69 -56.35 -40.78
CA ASN A 41 26.66 -56.77 -41.72
C ASN A 41 25.27 -56.12 -41.50
N ALA A 42 24.64 -55.68 -42.60
CA ALA A 42 23.32 -55.05 -42.63
C ALA A 42 22.16 -55.89 -42.08
N LYS A 43 22.39 -57.19 -41.80
CA LYS A 43 21.36 -58.10 -41.25
C LYS A 43 21.14 -57.96 -39.74
N LYS A 44 22.00 -57.23 -39.01
CA LYS A 44 21.80 -56.96 -37.56
C LYS A 44 20.98 -55.70 -37.24
N ILE A 45 20.69 -54.86 -38.25
CA ILE A 45 19.97 -53.59 -38.06
C ILE A 45 18.44 -53.82 -38.08
N ASP A 46 17.94 -54.68 -38.96
CA ASP A 46 16.52 -55.05 -39.04
C ASP A 46 16.01 -55.75 -37.77
N ASP A 47 16.80 -56.65 -37.19
CA ASP A 47 16.41 -57.38 -35.98
C ASP A 47 16.40 -56.49 -34.72
N LEU A 48 17.30 -55.48 -34.65
CA LEU A 48 17.23 -54.45 -33.61
C LEU A 48 16.00 -53.53 -33.80
N GLY A 49 15.69 -53.16 -35.04
CA GLY A 49 14.55 -52.28 -35.37
C GLY A 49 13.19 -52.87 -34.96
N LYS A 50 13.04 -54.20 -35.01
CA LYS A 50 11.82 -54.87 -34.54
C LYS A 50 11.75 -54.99 -33.03
N GLN A 51 12.86 -55.31 -32.35
CA GLN A 51 12.87 -55.36 -30.88
C GLN A 51 12.67 -53.99 -30.23
N THR A 52 13.12 -52.89 -30.85
CA THR A 52 12.81 -51.55 -30.33
C THR A 52 11.35 -51.15 -30.55
N HIS A 53 10.70 -51.62 -31.61
CA HIS A 53 9.28 -51.30 -31.85
C HIS A 53 8.35 -51.98 -30.85
N ASP A 54 8.57 -53.26 -30.52
CA ASP A 54 7.74 -53.97 -29.55
C ASP A 54 7.93 -53.44 -28.10
N VAL A 55 9.14 -53.02 -27.72
CA VAL A 55 9.38 -52.37 -26.42
C VAL A 55 8.70 -50.99 -26.35
N PHE A 56 8.72 -50.21 -27.45
CA PHE A 56 7.96 -48.95 -27.52
C PHE A 56 6.44 -49.16 -27.55
N CYS A 57 5.93 -50.26 -28.13
CA CYS A 57 4.51 -50.60 -28.08
C CYS A 57 4.06 -50.98 -26.67
N VAL A 58 4.82 -51.79 -25.93
CA VAL A 58 4.47 -52.17 -24.54
C VAL A 58 4.59 -50.98 -23.56
N LEU A 59 5.58 -50.10 -23.75
CA LEU A 59 5.69 -48.86 -22.98
C LEU A 59 4.61 -47.82 -23.35
N SER A 60 4.23 -47.68 -24.62
CA SER A 60 3.18 -46.74 -25.02
C SER A 60 1.77 -47.19 -24.64
N TRP A 61 1.51 -48.50 -24.51
CA TRP A 61 0.24 -49.01 -23.98
C TRP A 61 0.12 -48.91 -22.45
N THR A 62 1.23 -48.73 -21.73
CA THR A 62 1.21 -48.39 -20.30
C THR A 62 1.27 -46.87 -20.03
N TRP A 63 1.60 -46.05 -21.04
CA TRP A 63 1.56 -44.58 -20.94
C TRP A 63 0.27 -43.94 -21.48
N LYS A 64 -0.41 -44.51 -22.49
CA LYS A 64 -1.66 -43.97 -23.05
C LYS A 64 -2.93 -44.25 -22.22
N GLY A 65 -2.78 -44.64 -20.96
CA GLY A 65 -3.86 -44.87 -20.00
C GLY A 65 -3.83 -43.97 -18.76
N VAL A 66 -2.75 -43.22 -18.56
CA VAL A 66 -2.67 -42.19 -17.51
C VAL A 66 -2.88 -40.85 -18.19
N ALA A 67 -4.09 -40.31 -18.07
CA ALA A 67 -4.27 -38.88 -18.25
C ALA A 67 -3.30 -38.20 -17.27
N MET A 68 -2.50 -37.23 -17.77
CA MET A 68 -1.86 -36.25 -16.90
C MET A 68 -2.96 -35.33 -16.35
N GLY A 69 -3.81 -35.87 -15.49
CA GLY A 69 -4.43 -35.05 -14.46
C GLY A 69 -3.29 -34.45 -13.65
N GLU A 70 -3.38 -33.16 -13.37
CA GLU A 70 -2.51 -32.53 -12.39
C GLU A 70 -2.51 -33.38 -11.12
N VAL A 71 -1.34 -33.67 -10.57
CA VAL A 71 -1.26 -34.34 -9.28
C VAL A 71 -1.68 -33.32 -8.24
N ILE A 72 -2.99 -33.24 -8.00
CA ILE A 72 -3.59 -32.32 -7.02
C ILE A 72 -2.90 -32.58 -5.68
N GLU A 73 -2.17 -31.58 -5.18
CA GLU A 73 -1.43 -31.66 -3.93
C GLU A 73 -2.43 -31.94 -2.79
N THR A 74 -2.29 -33.09 -2.12
CA THR A 74 -3.22 -33.45 -1.03
C THR A 74 -3.12 -32.42 0.11
N THR A 75 -4.21 -32.22 0.85
CA THR A 75 -4.22 -31.29 2.01
C THR A 75 -3.08 -31.55 2.99
N ALA A 76 -2.70 -32.82 3.20
CA ALA A 76 -1.56 -33.20 4.04
C ALA A 76 -0.21 -32.73 3.47
N GLN A 77 0.00 -32.83 2.16
CA GLN A 77 1.21 -32.31 1.49
C GLN A 77 1.25 -30.78 1.57
N ARG A 78 0.12 -30.10 1.28
CA ARG A 78 -0.04 -28.64 1.40
C ARG A 78 0.32 -28.14 2.80
N VAL A 79 -0.20 -28.79 3.84
CA VAL A 79 0.12 -28.48 5.25
C VAL A 79 1.62 -28.66 5.54
N VAL A 80 2.24 -29.76 5.11
CA VAL A 80 3.69 -29.98 5.31
C VAL A 80 4.52 -28.91 4.60
N ARG A 81 4.15 -28.54 3.37
CA ARG A 81 4.81 -27.49 2.59
C ARG A 81 4.70 -26.12 3.25
N LEU A 82 3.51 -25.73 3.72
CA LEU A 82 3.27 -24.46 4.42
C LEU A 82 3.97 -24.41 5.79
N LYS A 83 3.96 -25.49 6.58
CA LYS A 83 4.76 -25.56 7.82
C LYS A 83 6.26 -25.44 7.54
N ALA A 84 6.74 -26.02 6.45
CA ALA A 84 8.14 -25.88 6.01
C ALA A 84 8.46 -24.47 5.47
N ALA A 85 7.50 -23.77 4.87
CA ALA A 85 7.62 -22.37 4.46
C ALA A 85 7.83 -21.45 5.67
N PHE A 86 6.92 -21.53 6.65
CA PHE A 86 7.06 -20.81 7.92
C PHE A 86 8.37 -21.14 8.65
N ALA A 87 8.81 -22.40 8.63
CA ALA A 87 10.07 -22.79 9.23
C ALA A 87 11.31 -22.15 8.57
N ARG A 88 11.28 -21.88 7.26
CA ARG A 88 12.35 -21.14 6.56
C ARG A 88 12.39 -19.66 6.97
N ASP A 89 11.23 -19.06 7.18
CA ASP A 89 11.10 -17.64 7.58
C ASP A 89 11.23 -17.43 9.12
N GLY A 90 11.62 -18.46 9.88
CA GLY A 90 11.88 -18.36 11.32
C GLY A 90 10.67 -18.54 12.24
N PHE A 91 9.56 -19.03 11.70
CA PHE A 91 8.31 -19.28 12.43
C PHE A 91 8.08 -20.79 12.70
N GLU A 92 7.09 -21.08 13.54
CA GLU A 92 6.51 -22.40 13.76
C GLU A 92 4.98 -22.35 13.79
N VAL A 93 4.36 -23.45 13.35
CA VAL A 93 2.92 -23.68 13.38
C VAL A 93 2.71 -25.01 14.10
N SER A 94 2.13 -24.99 15.30
CA SER A 94 1.77 -26.21 16.03
C SER A 94 0.60 -26.94 15.34
N ASP A 95 0.18 -28.09 15.84
CA ASP A 95 -1.01 -28.76 15.30
C ASP A 95 -2.31 -28.11 15.82
N ASP A 96 -2.28 -27.45 16.98
CA ASP A 96 -3.39 -26.64 17.51
C ASP A 96 -3.53 -25.28 16.78
N ASP A 97 -2.48 -24.84 16.07
CA ASP A 97 -2.45 -23.62 15.26
C ASP A 97 -2.84 -23.85 13.78
N LEU A 98 -3.32 -25.05 13.44
CA LEU A 98 -3.77 -25.43 12.09
C LEU A 98 -5.30 -25.53 12.02
N PHE A 99 -5.89 -24.82 11.08
CA PHE A 99 -7.33 -24.73 10.87
C PHE A 99 -7.69 -25.18 9.46
N THR A 100 -8.83 -25.86 9.31
CA THR A 100 -9.31 -26.35 8.01
C THR A 100 -10.80 -26.07 7.83
N LEU A 101 -11.19 -25.58 6.66
CA LEU A 101 -12.59 -25.34 6.27
C LEU A 101 -12.90 -26.12 4.98
N GLN A 102 -13.96 -26.92 4.99
CA GLN A 102 -14.40 -27.67 3.81
C GLN A 102 -15.07 -26.73 2.80
N SER A 103 -14.64 -26.79 1.54
CA SER A 103 -15.11 -25.93 0.44
C SER A 103 -15.37 -26.77 -0.80
N GLY A 104 -16.60 -27.25 -0.95
CA GLY A 104 -16.95 -28.26 -1.96
C GLY A 104 -16.15 -29.54 -1.76
N ASP A 105 -15.45 -29.99 -2.79
CA ASP A 105 -14.58 -31.18 -2.77
C ASP A 105 -13.14 -30.89 -2.26
N ASP A 106 -12.81 -29.64 -1.93
CA ASP A 106 -11.47 -29.21 -1.50
C ASP A 106 -11.49 -28.64 -0.06
N VAL A 107 -10.31 -28.42 0.51
CA VAL A 107 -10.11 -27.90 1.87
C VAL A 107 -9.31 -26.60 1.81
N ARG A 108 -9.80 -25.58 2.53
CA ARG A 108 -9.09 -24.33 2.82
C ARG A 108 -8.30 -24.45 4.11
N ILE A 109 -7.09 -23.93 4.12
CA ILE A 109 -6.15 -23.96 5.23
C ILE A 109 -6.04 -22.57 5.87
N GLY A 110 -6.22 -22.50 7.19
CA GLY A 110 -5.79 -21.39 8.03
C GLY A 110 -4.59 -21.82 8.88
N MET A 111 -3.61 -20.95 9.09
CA MET A 111 -2.52 -21.20 10.05
C MET A 111 -2.20 -19.95 10.89
N ILE A 112 -1.89 -20.18 12.16
CA ILE A 112 -1.25 -19.21 13.06
C ILE A 112 0.23 -19.57 13.17
N ALA A 113 1.12 -18.70 12.71
CA ALA A 113 2.56 -18.91 12.77
C ALA A 113 3.18 -18.01 13.84
N LYS A 114 3.92 -18.59 14.78
CA LYS A 114 4.59 -17.87 15.90
C LYS A 114 6.08 -17.79 15.63
N SER A 115 6.69 -16.62 15.82
CA SER A 115 8.14 -16.45 15.63
C SER A 115 8.92 -17.16 16.72
N LYS A 116 10.05 -17.79 16.34
CA LYS A 116 10.96 -18.46 17.29
C LYS A 116 11.91 -17.52 18.02
N THR A 117 12.02 -16.27 17.57
CA THR A 117 13.04 -15.32 18.02
C THR A 117 12.54 -13.90 18.22
N LEU A 118 11.42 -13.52 17.59
CA LEU A 118 10.86 -12.17 17.64
C LEU A 118 9.67 -12.13 18.59
N TYR A 119 9.67 -11.13 19.48
CA TYR A 119 8.64 -10.93 20.50
C TYR A 119 8.18 -9.48 20.49
N ASN A 120 6.95 -9.23 20.93
CA ASN A 120 6.48 -7.88 21.24
C ASN A 120 7.10 -7.41 22.58
N TYR A 121 7.65 -6.19 22.63
CA TYR A 121 8.27 -5.68 23.85
C TYR A 121 7.33 -5.61 25.05
N GLU A 122 6.06 -5.23 24.88
CA GLU A 122 5.12 -5.04 25.99
C GLU A 122 4.51 -6.36 26.43
N THR A 123 3.79 -7.04 25.52
CA THR A 123 3.04 -8.27 25.84
C THR A 123 3.94 -9.48 26.11
N LYS A 124 5.21 -9.43 25.68
CA LYS A 124 6.18 -10.55 25.67
C LYS A 124 5.74 -11.77 24.83
N GLU A 125 4.66 -11.66 24.07
CA GLU A 125 4.21 -12.71 23.16
C GLU A 125 5.11 -12.78 21.92
N PRO A 126 5.27 -13.96 21.29
CA PRO A 126 5.90 -14.08 19.98
C PRO A 126 5.20 -13.20 18.93
N LYS A 127 5.96 -12.61 18.02
CA LYS A 127 5.38 -11.99 16.81
C LYS A 127 4.65 -13.07 16.02
N ILE A 128 3.44 -12.76 15.56
CA ILE A 128 2.55 -13.70 14.86
C ILE A 128 2.39 -13.29 13.39
N THR A 129 2.34 -14.29 12.53
CA THR A 129 1.90 -14.18 11.13
C THR A 129 0.72 -15.11 10.92
N TYR A 130 -0.29 -14.67 10.17
CA TYR A 130 -1.43 -15.50 9.79
C TYR A 130 -1.31 -15.94 8.32
N TYR A 131 -1.84 -17.12 7.99
CA TYR A 131 -2.08 -17.57 6.62
C TYR A 131 -3.56 -17.91 6.45
N VAL A 132 -4.17 -17.44 5.37
CA VAL A 132 -5.54 -17.79 4.97
C VAL A 132 -5.62 -18.01 3.47
N GLU A 133 -6.55 -18.87 3.05
CA GLU A 133 -6.85 -19.09 1.64
C GLU A 133 -8.35 -19.35 1.44
N GLY A 134 -8.84 -19.11 0.23
CA GLY A 134 -10.24 -19.34 -0.13
C GLY A 134 -10.90 -18.15 -0.82
N THR A 135 -12.22 -18.20 -0.91
CA THR A 135 -13.02 -17.02 -1.26
C THR A 135 -12.89 -15.93 -0.18
N SER A 136 -13.33 -14.71 -0.47
CA SER A 136 -13.26 -13.60 0.49
C SER A 136 -13.95 -13.93 1.82
N TYR A 137 -15.13 -14.59 1.78
CA TYR A 137 -15.81 -15.13 2.97
C TYR A 137 -14.97 -16.18 3.70
N GLU A 138 -14.41 -17.16 3.00
CA GLU A 138 -13.62 -18.25 3.60
C GLU A 138 -12.36 -17.72 4.30
N MET A 139 -11.65 -16.77 3.67
CA MET A 139 -10.49 -16.11 4.26
C MET A 139 -10.86 -15.29 5.50
N GLY A 140 -11.99 -14.57 5.44
CA GLY A 140 -12.54 -13.88 6.60
C GLY A 140 -12.89 -14.83 7.75
N TYR A 141 -13.59 -15.93 7.43
CA TYR A 141 -14.00 -16.95 8.39
C TYR A 141 -12.82 -17.61 9.09
N LEU A 142 -11.78 -18.00 8.34
CA LEU A 142 -10.55 -18.55 8.91
C LEU A 142 -9.84 -17.51 9.81
N LEU A 143 -9.74 -16.25 9.39
CA LEU A 143 -9.13 -15.21 10.21
C LEU A 143 -9.90 -14.96 11.51
N GLY A 144 -11.23 -14.86 11.45
CA GLY A 144 -12.09 -14.71 12.63
C GLY A 144 -11.96 -15.90 13.59
N LEU A 145 -12.00 -17.12 13.05
CA LEU A 145 -11.84 -18.36 13.83
C LEU A 145 -10.48 -18.45 14.55
N MET A 146 -9.42 -17.96 13.92
CA MET A 146 -8.05 -17.99 14.45
C MET A 146 -7.69 -16.83 15.39
N ALA A 147 -8.38 -15.70 15.29
CA ALA A 147 -7.96 -14.45 15.92
C ALA A 147 -9.02 -13.76 16.79
N GLU A 148 -10.16 -14.40 17.06
CA GLU A 148 -11.31 -13.82 17.77
C GLU A 148 -10.97 -12.92 18.97
N PRO A 149 -10.09 -13.29 19.93
CA PRO A 149 -9.79 -12.42 21.07
C PRO A 149 -9.16 -11.09 20.64
N LYS A 150 -8.33 -11.11 19.59
CA LYS A 150 -7.67 -9.92 19.03
C LYS A 150 -8.64 -9.11 18.18
N VAL A 151 -9.48 -9.77 17.39
CA VAL A 151 -10.55 -9.12 16.62
C VAL A 151 -11.52 -8.42 17.58
N SER A 152 -11.86 -9.04 18.72
CA SER A 152 -12.67 -8.45 19.77
C SER A 152 -12.03 -7.16 20.30
N VAL A 153 -10.78 -7.20 20.77
CA VAL A 153 -10.08 -5.98 21.27
C VAL A 153 -9.97 -4.89 20.19
N MET A 154 -9.68 -5.26 18.93
CA MET A 154 -9.61 -4.31 17.83
C MET A 154 -10.99 -3.73 17.42
N THR A 155 -12.10 -4.44 17.68
CA THR A 155 -13.46 -3.97 17.36
C THR A 155 -14.20 -3.33 18.54
N THR A 156 -13.63 -3.36 19.74
CA THR A 156 -14.15 -2.68 20.93
C THR A 156 -13.18 -1.61 21.42
N GLU A 157 -12.15 -1.99 22.17
CA GLU A 157 -11.26 -1.10 22.90
C GLU A 157 -10.49 -0.14 21.97
N PHE A 158 -10.00 -0.63 20.82
CA PHE A 158 -9.28 0.21 19.85
C PHE A 158 -10.19 1.29 19.26
N ILE A 159 -11.42 0.94 18.87
CA ILE A 159 -12.38 1.88 18.27
C ILE A 159 -12.84 2.92 19.30
N GLU A 160 -13.11 2.51 20.54
CA GLU A 160 -13.49 3.43 21.61
C GLU A 160 -12.41 4.48 21.90
N GLN A 161 -11.12 4.10 21.74
CA GLN A 161 -9.97 4.99 21.94
C GLN A 161 -9.57 5.81 20.69
N LEU A 162 -9.90 5.35 19.48
CA LEU A 162 -9.48 5.99 18.23
C LEU A 162 -9.84 7.50 18.14
N PRO A 163 -11.04 7.98 18.54
CA PRO A 163 -11.36 9.41 18.56
C PRO A 163 -10.42 10.25 19.44
N PHE A 164 -9.87 9.70 20.53
CA PHE A 164 -8.98 10.44 21.42
C PHE A 164 -7.60 10.65 20.82
N ALA A 165 -7.14 9.74 19.96
CA ALA A 165 -5.91 9.95 19.20
C ALA A 165 -6.03 11.14 18.21
N PHE A 166 -7.25 11.46 17.77
CA PHE A 166 -7.55 12.62 16.91
C PHE A 166 -7.83 13.93 17.67
N VAL A 167 -8.08 13.87 18.98
CA VAL A 167 -8.52 15.02 19.76
C VAL A 167 -7.46 15.37 20.79
N GLY A 168 -6.73 16.45 20.56
CA GLY A 168 -5.64 16.91 21.41
C GLY A 168 -6.05 17.53 22.74
N LEU A 169 -7.28 17.28 23.19
CA LEU A 169 -7.78 17.72 24.49
C LEU A 169 -7.18 16.83 25.58
N ASP A 170 -6.56 17.46 26.57
CA ASP A 170 -5.99 16.79 27.75
C ASP A 170 -7.12 16.46 28.75
N LEU A 171 -8.08 15.65 28.28
CA LEU A 171 -9.32 15.26 28.97
C LEU A 171 -9.27 13.81 29.48
N LYS A 172 -8.07 13.29 29.79
CA LYS A 172 -7.93 11.94 30.31
C LYS A 172 -8.75 11.75 31.61
N ASP A 173 -9.55 10.69 31.64
CA ASP A 173 -10.31 10.18 32.78
C ASP A 173 -11.54 11.03 33.19
N GLY A 174 -12.41 11.41 32.23
CA GLY A 174 -13.60 12.22 32.50
C GLY A 174 -14.93 11.70 31.90
N PRO A 175 -16.10 11.88 32.56
CA PRO A 175 -17.39 11.49 31.96
C PRO A 175 -17.74 12.28 30.69
N ILE A 176 -17.12 13.45 30.47
CA ILE A 176 -17.26 14.26 29.24
C ILE A 176 -16.50 13.63 28.07
N GLU A 177 -15.33 13.05 28.32
CA GLU A 177 -14.49 12.35 27.34
C GLU A 177 -15.24 11.16 26.73
N THR A 178 -15.83 10.30 27.57
CA THR A 178 -16.66 9.17 27.13
C THR A 178 -17.88 9.61 26.31
N ILE A 179 -18.48 10.75 26.63
CA ILE A 179 -19.62 11.31 25.88
C ILE A 179 -19.16 11.81 24.50
N LEU A 180 -18.00 12.48 24.42
CA LEU A 180 -17.46 12.99 23.16
C LEU A 180 -17.01 11.86 22.22
N SER A 181 -16.31 10.82 22.69
CA SER A 181 -15.98 9.65 21.84
C SER A 181 -17.24 8.94 21.36
N LYS A 182 -18.24 8.71 22.24
CA LYS A 182 -19.52 8.11 21.83
C LYS A 182 -20.29 8.95 20.82
N LEU A 183 -20.20 10.28 20.91
CA LEU A 183 -20.77 11.19 19.91
C LEU A 183 -20.03 11.07 18.56
N ILE A 184 -18.69 11.15 18.55
CA ILE A 184 -17.88 11.02 17.34
C ILE A 184 -18.11 9.66 16.67
N LEU A 185 -18.13 8.57 17.43
CA LEU A 185 -18.40 7.23 16.91
C LEU A 185 -19.85 7.05 16.44
N SER A 186 -20.83 7.65 17.11
CA SER A 186 -22.22 7.64 16.62
C SER A 186 -22.39 8.43 15.32
N ILE A 187 -21.58 9.46 15.11
CA ILE A 187 -21.54 10.26 13.90
C ILE A 187 -20.82 9.49 12.77
N ALA A 188 -19.65 8.90 13.06
CA ALA A 188 -18.92 8.06 12.11
C ALA A 188 -19.72 6.81 11.69
N ASP A 189 -20.48 6.21 12.61
CA ASP A 189 -21.43 5.13 12.33
C ASP A 189 -22.56 5.57 11.38
N HIS A 190 -23.12 6.77 11.58
CA HIS A 190 -24.17 7.30 10.71
C HIS A 190 -23.67 7.51 9.28
N TRP A 191 -22.51 8.13 9.09
CA TRP A 191 -21.95 8.37 7.76
C TRP A 191 -21.34 7.13 7.10
N SER A 192 -20.92 6.14 7.89
CA SER A 192 -20.48 4.84 7.35
C SER A 192 -21.62 4.05 6.70
N GLN A 193 -22.89 4.43 6.88
CA GLN A 193 -24.03 3.76 6.24
C GLN A 193 -24.03 3.89 4.71
N ASN A 194 -23.37 4.91 4.16
CA ASN A 194 -23.26 5.12 2.71
C ASN A 194 -22.04 4.41 2.06
N ILE A 195 -21.16 3.83 2.88
CA ILE A 195 -19.91 3.18 2.42
C ILE A 195 -20.14 1.81 1.75
N PRO A 196 -21.05 0.93 2.23
CA PRO A 196 -21.31 -0.36 1.59
C PRO A 196 -21.68 -0.28 0.11
N ASP A 197 -22.36 0.78 -0.33
CA ASP A 197 -22.73 0.98 -1.74
C ASP A 197 -21.52 1.31 -2.63
N ALA A 198 -20.44 1.86 -2.06
CA ALA A 198 -19.18 2.14 -2.75
C ALA A 198 -18.21 0.94 -2.76
N LEU A 199 -18.52 -0.14 -2.03
CA LEU A 199 -17.62 -1.29 -1.83
C LEU A 199 -18.04 -2.52 -2.65
N PRO A 200 -17.07 -3.25 -3.25
CA PRO A 200 -17.28 -4.57 -3.83
C PRO A 200 -17.77 -5.58 -2.79
N ASP A 201 -18.58 -6.55 -3.25
CA ASP A 201 -19.16 -7.57 -2.37
C ASP A 201 -18.11 -8.50 -1.76
N SER A 202 -16.92 -8.64 -2.37
CA SER A 202 -15.78 -9.36 -1.79
C SER A 202 -15.37 -8.83 -0.41
N ILE A 203 -15.38 -7.51 -0.22
CA ILE A 203 -15.06 -6.87 1.08
C ILE A 203 -16.16 -7.18 2.11
N LYS A 204 -17.44 -7.09 1.70
CA LYS A 204 -18.61 -7.35 2.56
C LYS A 204 -18.64 -8.79 3.03
N GLU A 205 -18.45 -9.73 2.11
CA GLU A 205 -18.39 -11.16 2.41
C GLU A 205 -17.17 -11.50 3.28
N GLN A 206 -16.02 -10.82 3.13
CA GLN A 206 -14.88 -10.99 4.03
C GLN A 206 -15.17 -10.49 5.46
N LEU A 207 -15.80 -9.32 5.62
CA LEU A 207 -16.22 -8.81 6.94
C LEU A 207 -17.22 -9.75 7.62
N LYS A 208 -18.22 -10.23 6.88
CA LYS A 208 -19.18 -11.24 7.33
C LYS A 208 -18.51 -12.56 7.72
N GLY A 209 -17.54 -13.02 6.91
CA GLY A 209 -16.70 -14.16 7.24
C GLY A 209 -16.01 -13.97 8.59
N VAL A 210 -15.34 -12.83 8.82
CA VAL A 210 -14.68 -12.54 10.11
C VAL A 210 -15.66 -12.60 11.28
N LEU A 211 -16.86 -12.03 11.13
CA LEU A 211 -17.91 -12.08 12.17
C LEU A 211 -18.33 -13.52 12.49
N GLU A 212 -18.70 -14.31 11.48
CA GLU A 212 -19.17 -15.69 11.65
C GLU A 212 -18.05 -16.63 12.15
N GLY A 213 -16.80 -16.35 11.77
CA GLY A 213 -15.60 -17.03 12.29
C GLY A 213 -15.37 -16.73 13.77
N CYS A 214 -15.51 -15.47 14.19
CA CYS A 214 -15.42 -15.08 15.60
C CYS A 214 -16.53 -15.74 16.44
N GLN A 215 -17.78 -15.68 15.97
CA GLN A 215 -18.92 -16.34 16.64
C GLN A 215 -18.75 -17.87 16.72
N LYS A 216 -18.03 -18.48 15.75
CA LYS A 216 -17.68 -19.89 15.78
C LYS A 216 -16.61 -20.23 16.82
N ALA A 217 -15.59 -19.38 16.96
CA ALA A 217 -14.54 -19.53 17.96
C ALA A 217 -15.08 -19.32 19.39
N ASN A 218 -15.92 -18.31 19.55
CA ASN A 218 -16.46 -17.87 20.82
C ASN A 218 -17.92 -17.42 20.65
N ALA A 219 -18.86 -18.21 21.19
CA ALA A 219 -20.28 -17.90 21.11
C ALA A 219 -20.69 -16.64 21.91
N ASP A 220 -19.85 -16.23 22.88
CA ASP A 220 -20.04 -15.03 23.72
C ASP A 220 -19.13 -13.86 23.26
N THR A 221 -18.64 -13.90 22.00
CA THR A 221 -17.79 -12.86 21.42
C THR A 221 -18.42 -11.47 21.48
N GLN A 222 -17.59 -10.45 21.72
CA GLN A 222 -18.04 -9.05 21.65
C GLN A 222 -17.92 -8.46 20.23
N VAL A 223 -17.41 -9.24 19.27
CA VAL A 223 -17.32 -8.84 17.86
C VAL A 223 -18.74 -8.70 17.29
N THR A 224 -19.02 -7.52 16.73
CA THR A 224 -20.29 -7.22 16.06
C THR A 224 -20.04 -6.75 14.63
N GLU A 225 -21.04 -6.90 13.76
CA GLU A 225 -21.00 -6.34 12.40
C GLU A 225 -20.65 -4.85 12.41
N LYS A 226 -21.30 -4.06 13.29
CA LYS A 226 -21.00 -2.64 13.49
C LYS A 226 -19.56 -2.38 13.93
N GLY A 227 -19.03 -3.17 14.86
CA GLY A 227 -17.63 -3.04 15.30
C GLY A 227 -16.64 -3.31 14.15
N LEU A 228 -16.89 -4.33 13.33
CA LEU A 228 -16.08 -4.65 12.16
C LEU A 228 -16.15 -3.56 11.08
N TRP A 229 -17.33 -3.00 10.81
CA TRP A 229 -17.48 -1.86 9.91
C TRP A 229 -16.70 -0.64 10.41
N LEU A 230 -16.92 -0.22 11.67
CA LEU A 230 -16.22 0.90 12.27
C LEU A 230 -14.69 0.72 12.27
N LEU A 231 -14.17 -0.49 12.53
CA LEU A 231 -12.72 -0.78 12.46
C LEU A 231 -12.13 -0.50 11.06
N ASN A 232 -12.92 -0.71 10.01
CA ASN A 232 -12.47 -0.61 8.63
C ASN A 232 -12.85 0.72 7.94
N THR A 233 -13.76 1.51 8.51
CA THR A 233 -14.26 2.76 7.89
C THR A 233 -14.13 4.02 8.76
N ALA A 234 -14.12 3.91 10.10
CA ALA A 234 -14.25 5.09 10.96
C ALA A 234 -13.09 6.08 10.82
N PHE A 235 -11.88 5.60 10.52
CA PHE A 235 -10.69 6.45 10.32
C PHE A 235 -10.87 7.41 9.14
N ASP A 236 -11.23 6.89 7.97
CA ASP A 236 -11.55 7.66 6.77
C ASP A 236 -12.76 8.60 6.99
N THR A 237 -13.84 8.09 7.60
CA THR A 237 -15.04 8.88 7.90
C THR A 237 -14.78 10.03 8.88
N ILE A 238 -13.93 9.84 9.89
CA ILE A 238 -13.51 10.93 10.79
C ILE A 238 -12.63 11.93 10.03
N LEU A 239 -11.71 11.45 9.19
CA LEU A 239 -10.76 12.29 8.48
C LEU A 239 -11.39 13.18 7.40
N SER A 240 -12.43 12.73 6.69
CA SER A 240 -13.14 13.60 5.73
C SER A 240 -13.66 14.87 6.42
N HIS A 241 -14.29 14.72 7.58
CA HIS A 241 -14.82 15.84 8.38
C HIS A 241 -13.74 16.65 9.08
N VAL A 242 -12.64 16.02 9.51
CA VAL A 242 -11.48 16.74 10.05
C VAL A 242 -10.83 17.62 8.96
N PHE A 243 -10.79 17.16 7.71
CA PHE A 243 -10.19 17.89 6.60
C PHE A 243 -11.10 18.95 5.96
N THR A 244 -12.41 18.74 5.83
CA THR A 244 -13.35 19.82 5.42
C THR A 244 -13.57 20.83 6.54
N GLY A 245 -13.55 20.37 7.79
CA GLY A 245 -13.81 21.15 8.98
C GLY A 245 -15.29 21.38 9.29
N GLU A 246 -16.20 20.84 8.48
CA GLU A 246 -17.66 21.09 8.56
C GLU A 246 -18.20 20.83 9.97
N LEU A 247 -18.06 19.60 10.47
CA LEU A 247 -18.50 19.21 11.81
C LEU A 247 -17.88 20.07 12.93
N PHE A 248 -16.61 20.44 12.79
CA PHE A 248 -15.84 21.11 13.85
C PHE A 248 -16.14 22.61 13.92
N MET A 249 -16.29 23.27 12.76
CA MET A 249 -16.70 24.67 12.67
C MET A 249 -18.11 24.88 13.21
N GLU A 250 -19.05 24.00 12.88
CA GLU A 250 -20.43 24.06 13.38
C GLU A 250 -20.50 23.90 14.92
N ASN A 251 -19.64 23.05 15.48
CA ASN A 251 -19.59 22.78 16.92
C ASN A 251 -18.59 23.66 17.69
N SER A 252 -18.06 24.72 17.06
CA SER A 252 -17.11 25.67 17.67
C SER A 252 -15.81 25.04 18.21
N ILE A 253 -15.38 23.90 17.64
CA ILE A 253 -14.12 23.25 17.96
C ILE A 253 -13.03 23.87 17.09
N SER A 254 -11.97 24.39 17.71
CA SER A 254 -10.85 25.02 16.99
C SER A 254 -9.88 23.98 16.43
N PRO A 255 -9.26 24.21 15.25
CA PRO A 255 -8.25 23.30 14.69
C PRO A 255 -7.10 22.96 15.65
N SER A 256 -6.71 23.89 16.54
CA SER A 256 -5.66 23.66 17.53
C SER A 256 -6.03 22.66 18.65
N GLN A 257 -7.28 22.20 18.71
CA GLN A 257 -7.74 21.13 19.60
C GLN A 257 -7.74 19.75 18.91
N LEU A 258 -7.45 19.69 17.60
CA LEU A 258 -7.34 18.45 16.84
C LEU A 258 -5.87 18.03 16.73
N ARG A 259 -5.64 16.73 16.61
CA ARG A 259 -4.34 16.12 16.28
C ARG A 259 -4.59 15.18 15.11
N ILE A 260 -3.69 15.17 14.12
CA ILE A 260 -3.84 14.29 12.95
C ILE A 260 -2.58 13.45 12.81
N PRO A 261 -2.67 12.10 12.85
CA PRO A 261 -1.52 11.24 12.60
C PRO A 261 -1.04 11.44 11.15
N THR A 262 0.09 12.16 11.00
CA THR A 262 0.61 12.66 9.72
C THR A 262 2.13 12.55 9.65
N PHE A 263 2.66 11.36 9.98
CA PHE A 263 4.11 11.10 10.08
C PHE A 263 4.61 10.04 9.09
N CYS A 264 3.99 9.95 7.92
CA CYS A 264 4.22 8.85 6.98
C CYS A 264 5.31 9.21 5.94
N ASN A 265 6.13 8.24 5.56
CA ASN A 265 7.18 8.36 4.54
C ASN A 265 7.17 7.15 3.58
N ALA A 266 7.45 7.35 2.30
CA ALA A 266 7.61 6.26 1.34
C ALA A 266 8.72 6.56 0.34
N PHE A 267 9.35 5.51 -0.18
CA PHE A 267 10.11 5.57 -1.43
C PHE A 267 9.92 4.30 -2.25
N SER A 268 10.22 4.42 -3.54
CA SER A 268 10.54 3.33 -4.45
C SER A 268 11.91 3.66 -5.08
N ILE A 269 12.84 2.70 -5.01
CA ILE A 269 14.20 2.80 -5.58
C ILE A 269 14.44 1.54 -6.40
N SER A 270 14.67 1.68 -7.70
CA SER A 270 14.79 0.58 -8.66
C SER A 270 16.06 0.70 -9.52
N GLY A 271 16.13 -0.08 -10.60
CA GLY A 271 17.07 0.16 -11.70
C GLY A 271 18.56 0.20 -11.30
N GLU A 272 19.28 1.21 -11.78
CA GLU A 272 20.71 1.39 -11.53
C GLU A 272 20.96 1.74 -10.04
N ALA A 273 20.08 2.56 -9.46
CA ALA A 273 20.12 2.96 -8.05
C ALA A 273 19.99 1.79 -7.06
N ALA A 274 19.51 0.62 -7.49
CA ALA A 274 19.33 -0.59 -6.66
C ALA A 274 20.07 -1.83 -7.19
N ASP A 275 21.08 -1.69 -8.08
CA ASP A 275 21.82 -2.81 -8.71
C ASP A 275 20.88 -3.85 -9.37
N GLY A 276 19.85 -3.35 -10.04
CA GLY A 276 18.83 -4.18 -10.69
C GLY A 276 17.78 -4.78 -9.76
N LYS A 277 17.83 -4.56 -8.44
CA LYS A 277 16.72 -4.85 -7.51
C LYS A 277 15.62 -3.79 -7.61
N HIS A 278 14.58 -3.92 -6.79
CA HIS A 278 13.57 -2.88 -6.60
C HIS A 278 13.10 -2.87 -5.15
N PHE A 279 13.47 -1.81 -4.42
CA PHE A 279 13.09 -1.59 -3.03
C PHE A 279 11.89 -0.66 -2.92
N PHE A 280 10.88 -1.06 -2.16
CA PHE A 280 9.77 -0.20 -1.75
C PHE A 280 9.82 -0.02 -0.23
N GLY A 281 10.20 1.19 0.20
CA GLY A 281 10.25 1.58 1.61
C GLY A 281 8.95 2.25 2.03
N ARG A 282 8.40 1.85 3.18
CA ARG A 282 7.15 2.37 3.71
C ARG A 282 7.17 2.53 5.23
N ASP A 283 7.30 3.76 5.70
CA ASP A 283 7.06 4.17 7.08
C ASP A 283 5.64 4.70 7.19
N PHE A 284 4.74 3.89 7.73
CA PHE A 284 3.33 4.26 7.91
C PHE A 284 3.05 4.57 9.37
N MET A 285 2.54 5.77 9.62
CA MET A 285 2.16 6.20 10.95
C MET A 285 0.66 6.42 11.11
N PHE A 286 0.12 5.79 12.13
CA PHE A 286 -1.30 5.62 12.40
C PHE A 286 -1.55 5.67 13.90
N ALA A 287 -2.68 6.26 14.28
CA ALA A 287 -3.11 6.36 15.66
C ALA A 287 -3.10 4.98 16.33
N SER A 288 -2.10 4.73 17.18
CA SER A 288 -1.95 3.43 17.83
C SER A 288 -3.06 3.16 18.85
N ALA A 289 -3.64 4.23 19.41
CA ALA A 289 -4.66 4.21 20.47
C ALA A 289 -4.26 3.30 21.65
N ASP A 290 -2.95 3.28 21.96
CA ASP A 290 -2.28 2.42 22.93
C ASP A 290 -2.57 0.89 22.79
N ILE A 291 -3.16 0.46 21.67
CA ILE A 291 -3.62 -0.91 21.41
C ILE A 291 -2.97 -1.52 20.16
N PHE A 292 -2.99 -0.82 19.01
CA PHE A 292 -2.59 -1.39 17.71
C PHE A 292 -1.19 -2.01 17.73
N GLN A 293 -0.24 -1.36 18.42
CA GLN A 293 1.14 -1.82 18.54
C GLN A 293 1.29 -3.19 19.22
N ASN A 294 0.29 -3.63 19.99
CA ASN A 294 0.26 -4.95 20.64
C ASN A 294 -0.31 -6.05 19.73
N TYR A 295 -1.15 -5.69 18.75
CA TYR A 295 -1.90 -6.65 17.92
C TYR A 295 -1.52 -6.67 16.44
N ALA A 296 -0.76 -5.67 15.96
CA ALA A 296 -0.23 -5.62 14.61
C ALA A 296 0.53 -6.90 14.25
N CYS A 297 0.37 -7.35 13.00
CA CYS A 297 0.88 -8.62 12.49
C CYS A 297 1.04 -8.60 10.96
N MET A 298 1.56 -9.71 10.43
CA MET A 298 1.56 -9.99 8.99
C MET A 298 0.46 -10.99 8.65
N LEU A 299 -0.15 -10.86 7.47
CA LEU A 299 -1.09 -11.81 6.89
C LEU A 299 -0.62 -12.22 5.50
N ILE A 300 -0.66 -13.52 5.22
CA ILE A 300 -0.52 -14.09 3.88
C ILE A 300 -1.92 -14.53 3.43
N SER A 301 -2.41 -13.94 2.34
CA SER A 301 -3.71 -14.23 1.73
C SER A 301 -3.51 -14.95 0.40
N VAL A 302 -4.16 -16.09 0.21
CA VAL A 302 -4.15 -16.85 -1.05
C VAL A 302 -5.59 -17.00 -1.57
N PRO A 303 -6.10 -16.02 -2.35
CA PRO A 303 -7.46 -16.05 -2.88
C PRO A 303 -7.72 -17.30 -3.74
N LYS A 304 -8.95 -17.83 -3.67
CA LYS A 304 -9.46 -18.95 -4.48
C LYS A 304 -10.91 -18.67 -4.89
N GLY A 305 -11.34 -19.24 -6.01
CA GLY A 305 -12.67 -19.02 -6.61
C GLY A 305 -12.57 -18.62 -8.08
N GLU A 306 -13.70 -18.34 -8.71
CA GLU A 306 -13.76 -17.96 -10.13
C GLU A 306 -13.17 -16.56 -10.37
N ASP A 307 -13.47 -15.59 -9.49
CA ASP A 307 -12.92 -14.22 -9.51
C ASP A 307 -11.71 -14.05 -8.56
N ALA A 308 -10.90 -15.11 -8.38
CA ALA A 308 -9.75 -15.07 -7.48
C ALA A 308 -8.70 -14.06 -7.95
N GLY A 309 -8.36 -13.12 -7.06
CA GLY A 309 -7.23 -12.22 -7.28
C GLY A 309 -5.87 -12.86 -7.01
N VAL A 310 -4.84 -12.01 -7.10
CA VAL A 310 -3.44 -12.36 -6.91
C VAL A 310 -3.16 -12.62 -5.42
N PRO A 311 -2.48 -13.72 -5.03
CA PRO A 311 -2.01 -13.90 -3.67
C PRO A 311 -1.09 -12.78 -3.18
N PHE A 312 -1.22 -12.40 -1.93
CA PHE A 312 -0.51 -11.24 -1.38
C PHE A 312 -0.16 -11.40 0.11
N MET A 313 0.83 -10.63 0.55
CA MET A 313 1.11 -10.38 1.96
C MET A 313 0.66 -8.97 2.33
N SER A 314 0.12 -8.79 3.53
CA SER A 314 -0.23 -7.49 4.10
C SER A 314 0.31 -7.32 5.53
N PHE A 315 0.67 -6.08 5.84
CA PHE A 315 0.82 -5.59 7.21
C PHE A 315 -0.53 -5.04 7.69
N MET A 316 -1.06 -5.53 8.83
CA MET A 316 -2.39 -5.19 9.36
C MET A 316 -2.51 -5.51 10.87
N ALA A 317 -3.69 -5.33 11.47
CA ALA A 317 -4.07 -5.96 12.75
C ALA A 317 -5.37 -6.78 12.59
N PRO A 318 -5.59 -7.87 13.34
CA PRO A 318 -6.74 -8.76 13.15
C PRO A 318 -8.09 -8.04 13.24
N GLY A 319 -8.99 -8.34 12.30
CA GLY A 319 -10.28 -7.65 12.13
C GLY A 319 -10.24 -6.53 11.08
N MET A 320 -9.06 -6.02 10.76
CA MET A 320 -8.86 -5.18 9.58
C MET A 320 -8.86 -6.09 8.33
N VAL A 321 -9.79 -5.83 7.43
CA VAL A 321 -9.88 -6.43 6.08
C VAL A 321 -9.05 -5.60 5.07
N GLY A 322 -8.75 -4.35 5.41
CA GLY A 322 -7.83 -3.50 4.67
C GLY A 322 -6.34 -3.87 4.87
N CYS A 323 -5.47 -3.13 4.19
CA CYS A 323 -4.03 -3.34 4.14
C CYS A 323 -3.31 -2.00 4.34
N ILE A 324 -2.36 -1.94 5.26
CA ILE A 324 -1.52 -0.76 5.49
C ILE A 324 -0.40 -0.68 4.45
N THR A 325 0.20 -1.83 4.16
CA THR A 325 1.30 -2.00 3.21
C THR A 325 1.24 -3.42 2.69
N GLY A 326 1.32 -3.60 1.37
CA GLY A 326 1.12 -4.90 0.73
C GLY A 326 2.14 -5.22 -0.35
N LEU A 327 2.33 -6.52 -0.59
CA LEU A 327 3.14 -7.09 -1.68
C LEU A 327 2.40 -8.28 -2.29
N ASN A 328 2.19 -8.32 -3.61
CA ASN A 328 1.56 -9.45 -4.29
C ASN A 328 2.56 -10.31 -5.08
N THR A 329 2.15 -11.49 -5.55
CA THR A 329 3.03 -12.42 -6.29
C THR A 329 3.50 -11.89 -7.64
N GLU A 330 2.80 -10.90 -8.20
CA GLU A 330 3.23 -10.23 -9.43
C GLU A 330 4.44 -9.31 -9.16
N GLY A 331 4.54 -8.76 -7.95
CA GLY A 331 5.62 -7.85 -7.55
C GLY A 331 5.16 -6.40 -7.50
N VAL A 332 3.85 -6.18 -7.54
CA VAL A 332 3.26 -4.88 -7.22
C VAL A 332 3.29 -4.72 -5.70
N ALA A 333 3.64 -3.53 -5.23
CA ALA A 333 3.56 -3.10 -3.84
C ALA A 333 2.84 -1.76 -3.72
N MET A 334 2.17 -1.56 -2.58
CA MET A 334 1.36 -0.37 -2.32
C MET A 334 1.25 -0.08 -0.83
N GLY A 335 1.06 1.19 -0.49
CA GLY A 335 0.59 1.65 0.83
C GLY A 335 -0.19 2.96 0.70
N VAL A 336 -0.46 3.64 1.82
CA VAL A 336 -1.19 4.92 1.82
C VAL A 336 -0.65 5.90 2.87
N ASN A 337 -0.36 7.16 2.49
CA ASN A 337 -0.07 8.30 3.38
C ASN A 337 -1.35 9.10 3.63
N THR A 338 -1.56 9.52 4.88
CA THR A 338 -2.44 10.66 5.22
C THR A 338 -2.05 11.89 4.40
N LEU A 339 -2.99 12.51 3.69
CA LEU A 339 -2.73 13.67 2.83
C LEU A 339 -3.83 14.72 3.02
N ALA A 340 -3.53 15.79 3.75
CA ALA A 340 -4.56 16.74 4.20
C ALA A 340 -5.00 17.71 3.07
N SER A 341 -6.27 17.59 2.65
CA SER A 341 -6.91 18.47 1.65
C SER A 341 -8.39 18.66 1.98
N ALA A 342 -8.91 19.87 1.78
CA ALA A 342 -10.32 20.14 2.02
C ALA A 342 -11.25 19.64 0.89
N ALA A 343 -10.71 19.05 -0.18
CA ALA A 343 -11.48 18.34 -1.21
C ALA A 343 -11.76 16.90 -0.78
N CYS A 344 -12.70 16.77 0.16
CA CYS A 344 -13.20 15.52 0.71
C CYS A 344 -14.73 15.54 0.71
N ASN A 345 -15.34 14.43 0.31
CA ASN A 345 -16.78 14.21 0.37
C ASN A 345 -17.17 13.62 1.73
N THR A 346 -17.88 14.42 2.51
CA THR A 346 -18.32 14.10 3.87
C THR A 346 -19.56 13.20 3.93
N GLU A 347 -20.41 13.23 2.90
CA GLU A 347 -21.61 12.39 2.78
C GLU A 347 -21.30 11.00 2.21
N GLN A 348 -20.23 10.88 1.39
CA GLN A 348 -19.80 9.63 0.77
C GLN A 348 -18.26 9.44 0.89
N PRO A 349 -17.74 8.97 2.05
CA PRO A 349 -16.32 8.68 2.25
C PRO A 349 -15.73 7.68 1.24
N GLY A 350 -16.58 6.85 0.61
CA GLY A 350 -16.21 5.96 -0.49
C GLY A 350 -15.50 4.68 -0.02
N PHE A 351 -14.59 4.18 -0.86
CA PHE A 351 -13.94 2.88 -0.69
C PHE A 351 -13.12 2.76 0.62
N CYS A 352 -12.72 3.88 1.23
CA CYS A 352 -11.77 3.95 2.36
C CYS A 352 -10.35 3.47 2.02
N SER A 353 -9.36 4.13 2.64
CA SER A 353 -7.94 4.02 2.34
C SER A 353 -7.38 2.60 2.35
N LEU A 354 -7.46 1.93 3.50
CA LEU A 354 -6.86 0.61 3.70
C LEU A 354 -7.57 -0.49 2.91
N LEU A 355 -8.89 -0.37 2.73
CA LEU A 355 -9.67 -1.28 1.88
C LEU A 355 -9.28 -1.13 0.42
N LEU A 356 -9.06 0.11 -0.06
CA LEU A 356 -8.63 0.39 -1.43
C LEU A 356 -7.20 -0.10 -1.71
N VAL A 357 -6.25 0.08 -0.76
CA VAL A 357 -4.91 -0.55 -0.85
C VAL A 357 -5.06 -2.06 -1.00
N ARG A 358 -5.83 -2.71 -0.13
CA ARG A 358 -6.02 -4.17 -0.17
C ARG A 358 -6.71 -4.65 -1.45
N TYR A 359 -7.67 -3.90 -1.98
CA TYR A 359 -8.37 -4.27 -3.20
C TYR A 359 -7.49 -4.11 -4.45
N ALA A 360 -6.81 -2.97 -4.58
CA ALA A 360 -5.88 -2.73 -5.68
C ALA A 360 -4.69 -3.70 -5.66
N MET A 361 -4.18 -4.06 -4.48
CA MET A 361 -3.12 -5.06 -4.33
C MET A 361 -3.50 -6.48 -4.73
N GLU A 362 -4.75 -6.90 -4.51
CA GLU A 362 -5.24 -8.22 -4.91
C GLU A 362 -5.57 -8.27 -6.41
N HIS A 363 -6.12 -7.19 -6.98
CA HIS A 363 -6.62 -7.21 -8.36
C HIS A 363 -5.66 -6.60 -9.40
N GLY A 364 -4.72 -5.74 -9.01
CA GLY A 364 -3.75 -5.12 -9.89
C GLY A 364 -2.48 -5.96 -10.08
N LYS A 365 -2.21 -6.37 -11.32
CA LYS A 365 -1.02 -7.16 -11.72
C LYS A 365 0.11 -6.29 -12.27
N THR A 366 -0.16 -5.01 -12.47
CA THR A 366 0.79 -3.98 -12.89
C THR A 366 0.52 -2.67 -12.15
N SER A 367 1.50 -1.76 -12.15
CA SER A 367 1.33 -0.38 -11.68
C SER A 367 0.15 0.33 -12.38
N GLN A 368 0.04 0.18 -13.69
CA GLN A 368 -1.05 0.77 -14.50
C GLN A 368 -2.43 0.23 -14.10
N GLU A 369 -2.58 -1.08 -13.89
CA GLU A 369 -3.85 -1.66 -13.40
C GLU A 369 -4.22 -1.11 -12.01
N VAL A 370 -3.24 -0.92 -11.12
CA VAL A 370 -3.47 -0.26 -9.82
C VAL A 370 -3.93 1.18 -9.97
N LEU A 371 -3.34 1.96 -10.88
CA LEU A 371 -3.77 3.33 -11.17
C LEU A 371 -5.21 3.38 -11.70
N ASP A 372 -5.57 2.46 -12.59
CA ASP A 372 -6.91 2.37 -13.15
C ASP A 372 -7.95 1.97 -12.07
N ILE A 373 -7.61 1.04 -11.17
CA ILE A 373 -8.45 0.69 -10.00
C ILE A 373 -8.61 1.89 -9.06
N LEU A 374 -7.50 2.54 -8.69
CA LEU A 374 -7.49 3.74 -7.84
C LEU A 374 -8.44 4.81 -8.39
N THR A 375 -8.43 5.01 -9.70
CA THR A 375 -9.18 6.05 -10.40
C THR A 375 -10.65 5.71 -10.61
N GLN A 376 -10.98 4.42 -10.78
CA GLN A 376 -12.37 3.95 -10.92
C GLN A 376 -13.13 3.86 -9.60
N ALA A 377 -12.43 3.74 -8.46
CA ALA A 377 -13.06 3.71 -7.14
C ALA A 377 -13.89 4.98 -6.85
N THR A 378 -14.97 4.83 -6.09
CA THR A 378 -15.64 5.98 -5.44
C THR A 378 -14.84 6.36 -4.20
N ARG A 379 -14.38 7.61 -4.12
CA ARG A 379 -13.48 8.13 -3.08
C ARG A 379 -14.06 9.41 -2.49
N GLY A 380 -14.05 9.55 -1.17
CA GLY A 380 -14.46 10.78 -0.49
C GLY A 380 -13.38 11.40 0.40
N VAL A 381 -12.18 10.84 0.45
CA VAL A 381 -11.12 11.26 1.39
C VAL A 381 -9.79 11.41 0.67
N SER A 382 -9.04 12.46 1.00
CA SER A 382 -7.75 12.74 0.38
C SER A 382 -6.61 11.93 0.99
N TRP A 383 -5.80 11.33 0.12
CA TRP A 383 -4.76 10.35 0.45
C TRP A 383 -3.62 10.42 -0.57
N SER A 384 -2.43 9.93 -0.24
CA SER A 384 -1.37 9.65 -1.23
C SER A 384 -1.05 8.17 -1.25
N TYR A 385 -1.16 7.51 -2.41
CA TYR A 385 -0.84 6.09 -2.55
C TYR A 385 0.51 5.91 -3.25
N PRO A 386 1.61 5.62 -2.51
CA PRO A 386 2.82 5.09 -3.11
C PRO A 386 2.56 3.68 -3.68
N VAL A 387 2.90 3.48 -4.95
CA VAL A 387 2.77 2.24 -5.71
C VAL A 387 4.07 1.95 -6.45
N ALA A 388 4.46 0.68 -6.56
CA ALA A 388 5.63 0.24 -7.32
C ALA A 388 5.43 -1.15 -7.94
N ASP A 389 6.03 -1.42 -9.09
CA ASP A 389 5.99 -2.71 -9.79
C ASP A 389 7.42 -3.23 -10.08
N GLY A 390 7.77 -4.35 -9.44
CA GLY A 390 9.07 -5.01 -9.59
C GLY A 390 9.36 -5.62 -10.96
N LYS A 391 8.37 -5.72 -11.87
CA LYS A 391 8.56 -6.32 -13.21
C LYS A 391 9.29 -5.40 -14.16
N ASP A 392 8.81 -4.17 -14.30
CA ASP A 392 9.34 -3.16 -15.22
C ASP A 392 10.12 -2.04 -14.50
N GLY A 393 10.03 -1.97 -13.17
CA GLY A 393 10.69 -0.95 -12.35
C GLY A 393 9.91 0.35 -12.24
N SER A 394 8.67 0.39 -12.76
CA SER A 394 7.77 1.55 -12.67
C SER A 394 7.26 1.77 -11.25
N ALA A 395 7.04 3.02 -10.88
CA ALA A 395 6.49 3.42 -9.59
C ALA A 395 5.86 4.80 -9.67
N PHE A 396 4.83 5.04 -8.89
CA PHE A 396 4.21 6.37 -8.79
C PHE A 396 3.70 6.66 -7.39
N ILE A 397 3.50 7.96 -7.13
CA ILE A 397 2.72 8.43 -6.00
C ILE A 397 1.41 8.97 -6.57
N ALA A 398 0.28 8.31 -6.30
CA ALA A 398 -1.03 8.85 -6.65
C ALA A 398 -1.49 9.78 -5.53
N GLU A 399 -1.40 11.08 -5.77
CA GLU A 399 -1.96 12.12 -4.91
C GLU A 399 -3.45 12.26 -5.25
N ILE A 400 -4.32 12.05 -4.27
CA ILE A 400 -5.76 11.83 -4.49
C ILE A 400 -6.62 12.76 -3.63
N ILE A 401 -7.72 13.23 -4.22
CA ILE A 401 -8.85 13.88 -3.55
C ILE A 401 -10.14 13.05 -3.74
N GLU A 402 -11.29 13.58 -3.33
CA GLU A 402 -12.59 13.00 -3.66
C GLU A 402 -12.78 12.70 -5.17
N SER A 403 -13.62 11.72 -5.50
CA SER A 403 -13.93 11.38 -6.89
C SER A 403 -14.71 12.51 -7.55
N ILE A 404 -14.10 13.09 -8.58
CA ILE A 404 -14.72 14.08 -9.48
C ILE A 404 -14.81 13.49 -10.91
N ASP A 405 -15.53 14.16 -11.80
CA ASP A 405 -15.57 13.86 -13.24
C ASP A 405 -15.74 15.18 -14.00
N GLU A 406 -14.63 15.89 -14.20
CA GLU A 406 -14.61 17.29 -14.63
C GLU A 406 -13.89 17.50 -15.97
N ASP A 407 -14.20 18.60 -16.66
CA ASP A 407 -13.33 19.08 -17.74
C ASP A 407 -12.17 19.94 -17.21
N VAL A 408 -11.15 20.18 -18.06
CA VAL A 408 -9.95 20.97 -17.71
C VAL A 408 -10.28 22.37 -17.17
N SER A 409 -11.35 23.00 -17.68
CA SER A 409 -11.82 24.30 -17.23
C SER A 409 -12.51 24.22 -15.87
N SER A 410 -13.39 23.25 -15.65
CA SER A 410 -14.09 23.06 -14.38
C SER A 410 -13.15 22.62 -13.25
N PHE A 411 -12.23 21.68 -13.52
CA PHE A 411 -11.16 21.31 -12.59
C PHE A 411 -10.34 22.54 -12.16
N SER A 412 -9.99 23.41 -13.12
CA SER A 412 -9.24 24.64 -12.83
C SER A 412 -10.03 25.64 -11.98
N ASP A 413 -11.35 25.74 -12.16
CA ASP A 413 -12.22 26.56 -11.30
C ASP A 413 -12.35 25.97 -9.88
N LEU A 414 -12.49 24.65 -9.79
CA LEU A 414 -12.58 23.90 -8.53
C LEU A 414 -11.30 24.07 -7.71
N ALA A 415 -10.13 23.81 -8.30
CA ALA A 415 -8.82 24.02 -7.66
C ALA A 415 -8.65 25.47 -7.18
N LEU A 416 -9.00 26.46 -8.01
CA LEU A 416 -8.96 27.88 -7.63
C LEU A 416 -9.96 28.26 -6.53
N SER A 417 -10.95 27.43 -6.21
CA SER A 417 -11.95 27.72 -5.18
C SER A 417 -11.40 27.62 -3.76
N TYR A 418 -10.48 26.68 -3.49
CA TYR A 418 -9.93 26.40 -2.15
C TYR A 418 -9.00 27.48 -1.59
N PRO A 419 -8.03 28.05 -2.36
CA PRO A 419 -7.19 29.13 -1.84
C PRO A 419 -7.99 30.36 -1.44
N SER A 420 -7.69 30.89 -0.26
CA SER A 420 -8.33 32.11 0.25
C SER A 420 -8.18 33.29 -0.73
N ARG A 421 -9.16 34.21 -0.73
CA ARG A 421 -9.10 35.46 -1.53
C ARG A 421 -7.84 36.30 -1.25
N TYR A 422 -7.19 36.09 -0.10
CA TYR A 422 -5.94 36.78 0.26
C TYR A 422 -4.74 36.26 -0.54
N TYR A 423 -4.66 34.95 -0.82
CA TYR A 423 -3.56 34.32 -1.58
C TYR A 423 -3.88 34.12 -3.07
N ARG A 424 -5.16 34.00 -3.48
CA ARG A 424 -5.57 33.82 -4.90
C ARG A 424 -5.01 34.87 -5.88
N LYS A 425 -4.56 36.02 -5.39
CA LYS A 425 -3.88 37.05 -6.20
C LYS A 425 -2.45 36.68 -6.60
N THR A 426 -1.67 36.02 -5.76
CA THR A 426 -0.27 35.64 -6.03
C THR A 426 -0.14 34.29 -6.75
N LEU A 427 -1.13 33.41 -6.62
CA LEU A 427 -1.14 32.08 -7.28
C LEU A 427 -1.29 32.17 -8.83
N PRO A 428 -0.88 31.13 -9.58
CA PRO A 428 -1.26 30.91 -10.97
C PRO A 428 -2.77 31.12 -11.22
N LYS A 429 -3.12 31.55 -12.43
CA LYS A 429 -4.50 31.90 -12.82
C LYS A 429 -5.12 30.83 -13.73
N LYS A 430 -6.45 30.81 -13.87
CA LYS A 430 -7.16 29.76 -14.63
C LYS A 430 -6.50 29.37 -15.99
N PRO A 431 -6.10 30.31 -16.88
CA PRO A 431 -5.47 29.93 -18.15
C PRO A 431 -4.14 29.17 -18.00
N GLU A 432 -3.44 29.39 -16.88
CA GLU A 432 -2.17 28.77 -16.53
C GLU A 432 -2.40 27.37 -15.92
N LEU A 433 -3.39 27.22 -15.03
CA LEU A 433 -3.81 25.89 -14.54
C LEU A 433 -4.30 25.00 -15.70
N MET A 434 -5.14 25.55 -16.58
CA MET A 434 -5.61 24.82 -17.76
C MET A 434 -4.45 24.40 -18.68
N ALA A 435 -3.40 25.22 -18.77
CA ALA A 435 -2.20 24.89 -19.54
C ALA A 435 -1.30 23.85 -18.87
N GLY A 436 -1.21 23.84 -17.53
CA GLY A 436 -0.54 22.79 -16.76
C GLY A 436 -1.22 21.43 -16.94
N VAL A 437 -2.52 21.36 -16.60
CA VAL A 437 -3.36 20.16 -16.75
C VAL A 437 -3.33 19.59 -18.17
N ALA A 438 -3.39 20.44 -19.20
CA ALA A 438 -3.33 20.01 -20.60
C ALA A 438 -1.89 19.70 -21.08
N GLY A 439 -0.86 20.22 -20.41
CA GLY A 439 0.54 19.97 -20.74
C GLY A 439 0.93 18.49 -20.58
N TYR A 440 0.28 17.79 -19.66
CA TYR A 440 0.50 16.37 -19.42
C TYR A 440 0.06 15.43 -20.56
N GLN A 441 -0.82 15.87 -21.47
CA GLN A 441 -1.36 15.05 -22.56
C GLN A 441 -0.31 14.51 -23.55
N ASN A 442 0.90 15.07 -23.53
CA ASN A 442 2.02 14.68 -24.40
C ASN A 442 3.27 14.31 -23.59
N GLY A 443 3.10 13.98 -22.30
CA GLY A 443 4.15 13.46 -21.44
C GLY A 443 4.56 12.03 -21.78
N ILE A 444 5.47 11.46 -20.99
CA ILE A 444 5.77 10.01 -21.03
C ILE A 444 4.51 9.21 -20.67
N HIS A 445 3.76 9.71 -19.68
CA HIS A 445 2.42 9.25 -19.33
C HIS A 445 1.42 10.38 -19.59
N ASP A 446 0.30 10.09 -20.26
CA ASP A 446 -0.85 11.02 -20.33
C ASP A 446 -1.62 10.94 -19.01
N ILE A 447 -1.25 11.80 -18.06
CA ILE A 447 -1.89 11.81 -16.73
C ILE A 447 -3.16 12.68 -16.69
N THR A 448 -3.51 13.39 -17.77
CA THR A 448 -4.68 14.30 -17.78
C THR A 448 -6.01 13.59 -17.51
N PRO A 449 -6.34 12.41 -18.08
CA PRO A 449 -7.59 11.68 -17.79
C PRO A 449 -7.75 11.30 -16.31
N TYR A 450 -6.64 11.16 -15.59
CA TYR A 450 -6.61 10.82 -14.16
C TYR A 450 -6.81 12.06 -13.29
N ILE A 451 -6.16 13.18 -13.63
CA ILE A 451 -6.29 14.47 -12.92
C ILE A 451 -7.74 14.95 -12.94
N LEU A 452 -8.41 14.82 -14.11
CA LEU A 452 -9.82 15.15 -14.29
C LEU A 452 -10.79 14.29 -13.46
N LYS A 453 -10.28 13.22 -12.84
CA LYS A 453 -10.99 12.37 -11.88
C LYS A 453 -10.50 12.53 -10.44
N GLY A 454 -9.63 13.50 -10.17
CA GLY A 454 -9.10 13.78 -8.83
C GLY A 454 -7.91 12.91 -8.43
N VAL A 455 -7.19 12.35 -9.40
CA VAL A 455 -6.00 11.49 -9.19
C VAL A 455 -4.81 12.05 -9.96
N PHE A 456 -3.73 12.43 -9.26
CA PHE A 456 -2.48 12.86 -9.87
C PHE A 456 -1.41 11.78 -9.65
N PRO A 457 -1.14 10.91 -10.64
CA PRO A 457 -0.07 9.92 -10.57
C PRO A 457 1.27 10.57 -10.94
N ARG A 458 2.14 10.76 -9.94
CA ARG A 458 3.50 11.26 -10.13
C ARG A 458 4.46 10.09 -10.31
N TRP A 459 4.75 9.75 -11.56
CA TRP A 459 5.60 8.62 -11.95
C TRP A 459 7.09 8.89 -11.74
N ASN A 460 7.85 7.85 -11.43
CA ASN A 460 9.30 7.92 -11.19
C ASN A 460 10.10 8.45 -12.40
N ASP A 461 9.68 8.12 -13.62
CA ASP A 461 10.31 8.56 -14.86
C ASP A 461 9.77 9.89 -15.42
N GLN A 462 8.76 10.49 -14.77
CA GLN A 462 8.12 11.73 -15.20
C GLN A 462 8.53 12.90 -14.29
N ASN A 463 9.61 13.60 -14.63
CA ASN A 463 9.95 14.84 -13.94
C ASN A 463 8.96 15.96 -14.35
N THR A 464 8.19 16.45 -13.38
CA THR A 464 7.23 17.53 -13.57
C THR A 464 7.81 18.87 -13.09
N HIS A 465 8.80 19.40 -13.83
CA HIS A 465 9.40 20.71 -13.54
C HIS A 465 8.32 21.79 -13.29
N SER A 466 8.18 22.20 -12.04
CA SER A 466 7.11 23.10 -11.60
C SER A 466 7.15 24.42 -12.34
N LEU A 467 6.06 24.74 -13.05
CA LEU A 467 5.86 26.08 -13.59
C LEU A 467 5.41 27.06 -12.50
N TYR A 468 4.92 26.55 -11.36
CA TYR A 468 4.31 27.35 -10.30
C TYR A 468 5.29 27.74 -9.19
N GLU A 469 6.45 27.09 -9.06
CA GLU A 469 7.54 27.46 -8.13
C GLU A 469 7.93 28.93 -8.20
N ARG A 470 7.87 29.56 -9.39
CA ARG A 470 8.13 31.00 -9.57
C ARG A 470 7.19 31.92 -8.76
N HIS A 471 6.06 31.41 -8.29
CA HIS A 471 5.12 32.13 -7.43
C HIS A 471 5.48 32.04 -5.95
N ASN A 472 6.44 31.19 -5.56
CA ASN A 472 6.83 31.00 -4.16
C ASN A 472 7.42 32.28 -3.55
N GLU A 473 8.22 33.07 -4.27
CA GLU A 473 8.74 34.35 -3.72
C GLU A 473 7.60 35.30 -3.30
N ASP A 474 6.59 35.46 -4.15
CA ASP A 474 5.39 36.26 -3.87
C ASP A 474 4.57 35.66 -2.71
N LEU A 475 4.47 34.33 -2.61
CA LEU A 475 3.77 33.66 -1.52
C LEU A 475 4.48 33.83 -0.17
N TRP A 476 5.81 33.73 -0.10
CA TRP A 476 6.60 34.03 1.10
C TRP A 476 6.47 35.51 1.50
N GLN A 477 6.57 36.44 0.55
CA GLN A 477 6.33 37.86 0.82
C GLN A 477 4.91 38.10 1.34
N ARG A 478 3.91 37.43 0.75
CA ARG A 478 2.50 37.53 1.15
C ARG A 478 2.26 36.99 2.55
N TYR A 479 2.85 35.84 2.88
CA TYR A 479 2.80 35.24 4.21
C TYR A 479 3.46 36.14 5.26
N ASN A 480 4.66 36.66 4.98
CA ASN A 480 5.41 37.51 5.92
C ASN A 480 4.77 38.89 6.15
N ASN A 481 4.00 39.40 5.18
CA ASN A 481 3.28 40.67 5.30
C ASN A 481 1.85 40.54 5.87
N ARG A 482 1.50 39.41 6.49
CA ARG A 482 0.19 39.24 7.14
C ARG A 482 0.08 40.04 8.44
N PRO A 483 -1.11 40.54 8.81
CA PRO A 483 -1.33 41.13 10.13
C PRO A 483 -1.03 40.13 11.25
N PHE A 484 -0.45 40.61 12.35
CA PHE A 484 -0.16 39.80 13.57
C PHE A 484 0.78 38.60 13.31
N SER A 485 1.80 38.79 12.47
CA SER A 485 2.83 37.77 12.20
C SER A 485 3.97 37.85 13.23
N ASP A 486 3.96 36.97 14.23
CA ASP A 486 5.06 36.85 15.20
C ASP A 486 6.26 36.04 14.68
N HIS A 487 6.12 35.44 13.49
CA HIS A 487 7.16 34.65 12.82
C HIS A 487 7.26 35.01 11.34
N HIS A 488 8.47 34.92 10.78
CA HIS A 488 8.74 35.16 9.36
C HIS A 488 9.45 33.96 8.73
N ALA A 489 8.82 33.40 7.69
CA ALA A 489 9.38 32.33 6.86
C ALA A 489 10.49 32.90 5.96
N LYS A 490 11.56 32.13 5.72
CA LYS A 490 12.69 32.53 4.88
C LYS A 490 12.80 31.61 3.67
N ILE A 491 13.23 32.15 2.54
CA ILE A 491 13.77 31.34 1.44
C ILE A 491 15.28 31.29 1.66
N VAL A 492 15.82 30.11 1.96
CA VAL A 492 17.28 29.92 2.07
C VAL A 492 17.91 29.79 0.68
N PRO A 493 19.20 30.13 0.49
CA PRO A 493 19.87 29.94 -0.79
C PRO A 493 19.76 28.49 -1.26
N GLY A 494 19.29 28.29 -2.49
CA GLY A 494 19.08 26.95 -3.07
C GLY A 494 17.89 26.17 -2.51
N ALA A 495 16.94 26.80 -1.80
CA ALA A 495 15.79 26.10 -1.20
C ALA A 495 14.95 25.26 -2.19
N PHE A 496 14.93 25.64 -3.47
CA PHE A 496 14.19 24.99 -4.55
C PHE A 496 15.09 24.19 -5.51
N ASP A 497 16.40 24.14 -5.29
CA ASP A 497 17.30 23.30 -6.08
C ASP A 497 16.95 21.80 -5.85
N PRO A 498 17.30 20.86 -6.75
CA PRO A 498 17.00 19.44 -6.55
C PRO A 498 17.56 18.87 -5.23
N MET A 499 18.77 19.26 -4.84
CA MET A 499 19.40 18.92 -3.55
C MET A 499 19.11 19.95 -2.44
N GLY A 500 18.23 20.90 -2.73
CA GLY A 500 17.85 21.99 -1.85
C GLY A 500 17.05 21.54 -0.64
N ARG A 501 16.91 22.44 0.33
CA ARG A 501 16.05 22.24 1.50
C ARG A 501 15.33 23.53 1.82
N ILE A 502 14.01 23.49 1.97
CA ILE A 502 13.26 24.63 2.50
C ILE A 502 13.54 24.73 4.01
N ASN A 503 13.51 23.59 4.71
CA ASN A 503 13.89 23.45 6.11
C ASN A 503 15.21 22.67 6.19
N PRO A 504 16.36 23.33 6.39
CA PRO A 504 17.64 22.64 6.57
C PRO A 504 17.65 21.65 7.74
N THR A 505 16.91 21.95 8.81
CA THR A 505 16.75 21.14 10.03
C THR A 505 15.28 20.89 10.35
N ASP A 506 15.02 19.89 11.20
CA ASP A 506 13.70 19.53 11.77
C ASP A 506 13.08 20.63 12.64
N GLN A 507 13.89 21.59 13.10
CA GLN A 507 13.46 22.72 13.92
C GLN A 507 13.15 24.00 13.10
N ASP A 508 13.50 24.02 11.80
CA ASP A 508 13.25 25.17 10.93
C ASP A 508 11.76 25.37 10.64
N ARG A 509 11.38 26.63 10.38
CA ARG A 509 9.99 27.03 10.13
C ARG A 509 9.87 27.89 8.87
N ASN A 510 10.50 27.45 7.78
CA ASN A 510 10.64 28.23 6.56
C ASN A 510 9.48 28.04 5.55
N CYS A 511 8.57 27.08 5.74
CA CYS A 511 7.36 26.96 4.94
C CYS A 511 6.31 28.05 5.31
N PRO A 512 5.68 28.73 4.34
CA PRO A 512 4.69 29.78 4.56
C PRO A 512 3.28 29.21 4.84
N SER A 513 3.15 28.37 5.87
CA SER A 513 1.99 27.46 6.03
C SER A 513 1.84 26.55 4.79
N SER A 514 0.63 26.10 4.41
CA SER A 514 0.40 25.26 3.22
C SER A 514 0.41 26.04 1.89
N PHE A 515 0.51 27.37 1.94
CA PHE A 515 0.44 28.27 0.76
C PHE A 515 1.77 28.38 0.00
N TYR A 516 2.28 27.26 -0.51
CA TYR A 516 3.42 27.19 -1.41
C TYR A 516 3.36 25.96 -2.31
N PHE A 517 4.10 26.00 -3.42
CA PHE A 517 4.38 24.85 -4.29
C PHE A 517 5.64 24.16 -3.80
N ALA A 518 5.51 22.88 -3.42
CA ALA A 518 6.62 22.09 -2.89
C ALA A 518 7.46 21.56 -4.06
N PRO A 519 8.78 21.78 -4.09
CA PRO A 519 9.60 21.40 -5.24
C PRO A 519 9.71 19.88 -5.37
N GLU A 520 9.63 19.35 -6.58
CA GLU A 520 9.93 17.95 -6.87
C GLU A 520 11.44 17.72 -6.81
N ARG A 521 11.90 17.00 -5.77
CA ARG A 521 13.35 16.79 -5.51
C ARG A 521 13.96 15.66 -6.35
N GLN A 522 13.13 14.78 -6.88
CA GLN A 522 13.57 13.56 -7.57
C GLN A 522 14.18 13.92 -8.93
N SER A 523 15.47 13.63 -9.07
CA SER A 523 16.26 13.96 -10.28
C SER A 523 16.58 12.73 -11.16
N ARG A 524 16.21 11.53 -10.71
CA ARG A 524 16.51 10.26 -11.37
C ARG A 524 15.22 9.48 -11.70
N PRO A 525 15.16 8.80 -12.87
CA PRO A 525 13.98 8.04 -13.27
C PRO A 525 13.77 6.74 -12.49
N ASP A 526 14.74 6.30 -11.68
CA ASP A 526 14.67 5.08 -10.88
C ASP A 526 14.36 5.33 -9.40
N ILE A 527 13.87 6.54 -9.06
CA ILE A 527 13.54 6.95 -7.68
C ILE A 527 12.23 7.75 -7.66
N VAL A 528 11.29 7.37 -6.79
CA VAL A 528 10.17 8.23 -6.40
C VAL A 528 9.93 8.15 -4.91
N LEU A 529 9.57 9.25 -4.24
CA LEU A 529 9.31 9.28 -2.80
C LEU A 529 8.17 10.21 -2.44
N ALA A 530 7.57 9.99 -1.26
CA ALA A 530 6.44 10.75 -0.74
C ALA A 530 6.48 10.91 0.77
N THR A 531 5.95 12.04 1.26
CA THR A 531 5.56 12.23 2.65
C THR A 531 4.09 12.68 2.71
N ASN A 532 3.67 13.43 3.73
CA ASN A 532 2.31 13.93 3.90
C ASN A 532 2.04 15.25 3.12
N LEU A 533 2.68 15.42 1.95
CA LEU A 533 2.59 16.62 1.10
C LEU A 533 2.12 16.27 -0.30
N PHE A 534 1.25 17.13 -0.85
CA PHE A 534 1.08 17.23 -2.29
C PHE A 534 2.34 17.83 -2.89
N ILE A 535 2.96 17.13 -3.84
CA ILE A 535 4.04 17.62 -4.70
C ILE A 535 3.48 18.00 -6.08
N GLY A 536 2.40 17.34 -6.52
CA GLY A 536 1.65 17.71 -7.72
C GLY A 536 1.11 19.14 -7.65
N ASP A 537 1.59 19.98 -8.56
CA ASP A 537 1.37 21.43 -8.60
C ASP A 537 -0.12 21.80 -8.63
N GLU A 538 -0.91 21.13 -9.49
CA GLU A 538 -2.37 21.23 -9.59
C GLU A 538 -3.06 20.81 -8.29
N MET A 539 -2.63 19.71 -7.69
CA MET A 539 -3.24 19.14 -6.49
C MET A 539 -2.96 19.96 -5.25
N ARG A 540 -1.83 20.69 -5.23
CA ARG A 540 -1.42 21.56 -4.12
C ARG A 540 -2.49 22.57 -3.72
N TYR A 541 -3.30 23.02 -4.68
CA TYR A 541 -4.42 23.94 -4.47
C TYR A 541 -5.43 23.44 -3.42
N PHE A 542 -5.70 22.13 -3.35
CA PHE A 542 -6.68 21.55 -2.42
C PHE A 542 -6.20 21.57 -0.95
N ALA A 543 -4.88 21.62 -0.73
CA ALA A 543 -4.26 21.84 0.58
C ALA A 543 -4.14 23.33 0.97
N MET A 544 -4.38 24.26 0.05
CA MET A 544 -4.35 25.72 0.31
C MET A 544 -5.67 26.28 0.90
N SER A 545 -6.52 25.43 1.49
CA SER A 545 -7.69 25.88 2.25
C SER A 545 -7.25 26.61 3.54
N PRO A 546 -7.93 27.71 3.95
CA PRO A 546 -7.72 28.33 5.26
C PRO A 546 -7.83 27.36 6.43
N TRP A 547 -8.74 26.38 6.34
CA TRP A 547 -8.94 25.38 7.39
C TRP A 547 -7.73 24.45 7.50
N ILE A 548 -7.30 23.83 6.40
CA ILE A 548 -6.10 22.98 6.33
C ILE A 548 -4.85 23.75 6.82
N ALA A 549 -4.70 25.01 6.42
CA ALA A 549 -3.59 25.86 6.84
C ALA A 549 -3.54 26.13 8.36
N MET A 550 -4.69 26.16 9.03
CA MET A 550 -4.80 26.24 10.50
C MET A 550 -4.57 24.86 11.14
N LEU A 551 -5.11 23.81 10.52
CA LEU A 551 -5.07 22.43 10.99
C LEU A 551 -3.65 21.87 11.06
N SER A 552 -2.82 22.14 10.04
CA SER A 552 -1.38 21.77 10.02
C SER A 552 -0.49 22.68 10.90
N ASN A 553 -1.09 23.63 11.63
CA ASN A 553 -0.54 24.53 12.66
C ASN A 553 0.84 25.16 12.42
N GLY A 554 1.29 25.23 11.17
CA GLY A 554 2.66 25.63 10.80
C GLY A 554 3.77 24.65 11.25
N LYS A 555 3.64 23.91 12.36
CA LYS A 555 4.63 22.91 12.79
C LYS A 555 4.67 21.75 11.80
N ASP A 556 3.51 21.18 11.50
CA ASP A 556 3.42 19.90 10.81
C ASP A 556 3.81 20.06 9.33
N ILE A 557 3.36 21.13 8.67
CA ILE A 557 3.76 21.45 7.29
C ILE A 557 5.28 21.70 7.12
N ASN A 558 5.98 22.10 8.19
CA ASN A 558 7.44 22.26 8.18
C ASN A 558 8.14 20.91 8.39
N ASP A 559 7.64 20.08 9.30
CA ASP A 559 8.07 18.69 9.48
C ASP A 559 7.92 17.88 8.18
N PHE A 560 6.77 17.94 7.52
CA PHE A 560 6.51 17.13 6.32
C PHE A 560 7.48 17.47 5.18
N GLN A 561 7.83 18.76 5.05
CA GLN A 561 8.77 19.26 4.04
C GLN A 561 10.21 18.92 4.43
N TRP A 562 10.56 19.05 5.71
CA TRP A 562 11.88 18.64 6.19
C TRP A 562 12.11 17.13 5.97
N ARG A 563 11.13 16.27 6.30
CA ARG A 563 11.22 14.83 6.06
C ARG A 563 11.36 14.49 4.58
N TYR A 564 10.63 15.18 3.71
CA TYR A 564 10.72 15.01 2.25
C TYR A 564 12.11 15.41 1.73
N ASP A 565 12.61 16.58 2.14
CA ASP A 565 13.92 17.11 1.76
C ASP A 565 15.09 16.25 2.32
N GLU A 566 15.00 15.81 3.58
CA GLU A 566 16.04 15.00 4.23
C GLU A 566 16.06 13.56 3.72
N LEU A 567 14.91 12.93 3.47
CA LEU A 567 14.86 11.58 2.88
C LEU A 567 15.44 11.58 1.46
N ASN A 568 15.10 12.58 0.64
CA ASN A 568 15.71 12.72 -0.70
C ASN A 568 17.22 12.88 -0.58
N PHE A 569 17.70 13.82 0.24
CA PHE A 569 19.13 14.03 0.47
C PHE A 569 19.84 12.77 0.99
N LEU A 570 19.21 12.00 1.86
CA LEU A 570 19.76 10.74 2.38
C LEU A 570 19.93 9.70 1.27
N ILE A 571 18.96 9.58 0.36
CA ILE A 571 19.01 8.70 -0.81
C ILE A 571 20.15 9.14 -1.75
N ASP A 572 20.21 10.42 -2.16
CA ASP A 572 21.27 10.92 -3.04
C ASP A 572 22.66 10.77 -2.41
N ARG A 573 22.78 11.03 -1.10
CA ARG A 573 24.03 10.83 -0.36
C ARG A 573 24.44 9.35 -0.31
N ALA A 574 23.49 8.42 -0.22
CA ALA A 574 23.77 6.98 -0.26
C ALA A 574 24.23 6.53 -1.65
N LEU A 575 23.67 7.14 -2.71
CA LEU A 575 24.08 6.92 -4.10
C LEU A 575 25.42 7.61 -4.45
N GLY A 576 25.87 8.58 -3.65
CA GLY A 576 26.99 9.46 -3.95
C GLY A 576 26.51 10.75 -4.62
N MET A 577 27.02 11.90 -4.17
CA MET A 577 26.45 13.19 -4.57
C MET A 577 26.63 13.45 -6.07
N PRO A 578 25.72 14.20 -6.73
CA PRO A 578 25.86 14.57 -8.13
C PRO A 578 27.21 15.24 -8.43
N GLY A 579 28.05 14.54 -9.21
CA GLY A 579 29.40 14.99 -9.59
C GLY A 579 30.56 14.26 -8.90
N ASP A 580 30.31 13.45 -7.86
CA ASP A 580 31.36 12.74 -7.11
C ASP A 580 31.94 11.51 -7.86
N GLY A 581 31.25 11.01 -8.90
CA GLY A 581 31.68 9.86 -9.68
C GLY A 581 30.52 9.01 -10.20
N PRO A 582 30.74 7.70 -10.50
CA PRO A 582 29.64 6.76 -10.70
C PRO A 582 28.88 6.55 -9.38
N ILE A 583 27.60 6.22 -9.47
CA ILE A 583 26.78 6.00 -8.27
C ILE A 583 27.20 4.71 -7.54
N THR A 584 26.92 4.68 -6.24
CA THR A 584 26.99 3.48 -5.39
C THR A 584 25.57 2.94 -5.21
N PRO A 585 25.20 1.79 -5.82
CA PRO A 585 23.85 1.26 -5.68
C PRO A 585 23.47 1.00 -4.22
N ILE A 586 22.23 1.35 -3.88
CA ILE A 586 21.66 1.18 -2.54
C ILE A 586 21.48 -0.32 -2.25
N SER A 587 22.07 -0.77 -1.14
CA SER A 587 21.87 -2.12 -0.64
C SER A 587 20.55 -2.26 0.12
N GLU A 588 20.11 -3.49 0.38
CA GLU A 588 18.91 -3.78 1.16
C GLU A 588 19.02 -3.26 2.60
N ASP A 589 20.21 -3.36 3.22
CA ASP A 589 20.48 -2.79 4.54
C ASP A 589 20.42 -1.26 4.50
N THR A 590 20.99 -0.65 3.46
CA THR A 590 20.91 0.80 3.24
C THR A 590 19.47 1.26 3.01
N ALA A 591 18.67 0.53 2.23
CA ALA A 591 17.24 0.83 2.04
C ALA A 591 16.47 0.74 3.38
N ARG A 592 16.81 -0.22 4.25
CA ARG A 592 16.23 -0.33 5.59
C ARG A 592 16.60 0.86 6.49
N GLU A 593 17.86 1.30 6.46
CA GLU A 593 18.32 2.49 7.16
C GLU A 593 17.65 3.77 6.64
N LEU A 594 17.47 3.88 5.32
CA LEU A 594 16.84 5.03 4.66
C LEU A 594 15.37 5.18 5.04
N ILE A 595 14.59 4.09 5.08
CA ILE A 595 13.17 4.19 5.46
C ILE A 595 13.00 4.39 6.98
N ASN A 596 13.92 3.85 7.78
CA ASN A 596 13.91 3.94 9.24
C ASN A 596 14.72 5.15 9.76
N PHE A 597 14.94 6.19 8.93
CA PHE A 597 15.85 7.29 9.24
C PHE A 597 15.49 8.10 10.50
N LEU A 598 14.20 8.14 10.84
CA LEU A 598 13.64 8.79 12.04
C LEU A 598 13.77 7.95 13.31
N SER A 599 14.21 6.69 13.23
CA SER A 599 14.27 5.80 14.40
C SER A 599 14.98 6.45 15.59
N PRO A 600 14.50 6.24 16.84
CA PRO A 600 15.19 6.71 18.05
C PRO A 600 16.63 6.20 18.21
N ASN A 601 16.99 5.13 17.49
CA ASN A 601 18.36 4.56 17.46
C ASN A 601 19.18 5.07 16.26
N GLY A 602 18.61 5.93 15.41
CA GLY A 602 19.15 6.39 14.14
C GLY A 602 19.73 7.81 14.21
N ARG A 603 19.50 8.59 13.15
CA ARG A 603 20.13 9.91 12.97
C ARG A 603 19.45 11.03 13.77
N PHE A 604 18.18 10.86 14.11
CA PHE A 604 17.34 11.86 14.78
C PHE A 604 16.74 11.28 16.07
N PRO A 605 17.58 10.95 17.08
CA PRO A 605 17.15 10.19 18.26
C PRO A 605 16.01 10.84 19.04
N ASP A 606 16.03 12.18 19.12
CA ASP A 606 15.10 12.99 19.92
C ASP A 606 13.75 13.22 19.20
N TYR A 607 13.60 12.81 17.93
CA TYR A 607 12.42 13.09 17.09
C TYR A 607 11.12 12.57 17.72
N TYR A 608 11.17 11.38 18.33
CA TYR A 608 10.03 10.74 19.00
C TYR A 608 10.05 10.89 20.53
N ASP A 609 10.69 11.92 21.10
CA ASP A 609 10.73 12.16 22.54
C ASP A 609 9.33 12.29 23.16
N ASN A 610 8.40 12.91 22.42
CA ASN A 610 7.02 13.15 22.85
C ASN A 610 6.03 12.05 22.45
N SER A 611 6.49 11.01 21.74
CA SER A 611 5.63 9.88 21.34
C SER A 611 5.35 8.92 22.50
N PRO A 612 4.26 8.13 22.43
CA PRO A 612 3.94 7.12 23.44
C PRO A 612 5.11 6.17 23.71
N LYS A 613 5.22 5.72 24.96
CA LYS A 613 6.27 4.81 25.43
C LYS A 613 5.64 3.52 25.99
N SER A 614 6.43 2.46 26.11
CA SER A 614 6.11 1.25 26.87
C SER A 614 5.70 1.57 28.32
N SER A 615 5.01 0.63 28.98
CA SER A 615 4.54 0.81 30.37
C SER A 615 5.66 1.10 31.38
N ASP A 616 6.89 0.66 31.08
CA ASP A 616 8.10 0.90 31.86
C ASP A 616 8.88 2.16 31.44
N GLY A 617 8.38 2.90 30.44
CA GLY A 617 8.96 4.14 29.91
C GLY A 617 10.21 3.97 29.06
N LYS A 618 10.67 2.73 28.78
CA LYS A 618 12.00 2.50 28.17
C LYS A 618 12.02 2.38 26.65
N ARG A 619 10.88 2.12 26.00
CA ARG A 619 10.78 1.94 24.55
C ARG A 619 9.75 2.87 23.98
N THR A 620 10.09 3.55 22.89
CA THR A 620 9.13 4.32 22.09
C THR A 620 8.22 3.35 21.32
N VAL A 621 6.91 3.62 21.32
CA VAL A 621 5.92 2.92 20.48
C VAL A 621 6.19 3.25 19.01
N ILE A 622 6.10 2.24 18.14
CA ILE A 622 5.97 2.44 16.70
C ILE A 622 4.48 2.61 16.44
N GLU A 623 4.03 3.86 16.24
CA GLU A 623 2.64 4.19 15.99
C GLU A 623 2.26 3.82 14.56
N GLY A 624 2.06 2.53 14.28
CA GLY A 624 1.91 1.99 12.93
C GLY A 624 2.98 0.94 12.63
N GLY A 625 3.76 1.13 11.58
CA GLY A 625 4.86 0.22 11.23
C GLY A 625 5.79 0.73 10.15
N VAL A 626 7.07 0.38 10.27
CA VAL A 626 8.12 0.67 9.27
C VAL A 626 8.37 -0.60 8.47
N SER A 627 8.36 -0.51 7.14
CA SER A 627 8.42 -1.66 6.24
C SER A 627 9.41 -1.45 5.10
N LEU A 628 10.03 -2.54 4.66
CA LEU A 628 10.87 -2.61 3.47
C LEU A 628 10.49 -3.85 2.66
N LEU A 629 10.19 -3.65 1.39
CA LEU A 629 9.85 -4.71 0.45
C LEU A 629 10.93 -4.77 -0.64
N GLU A 630 11.30 -5.98 -1.07
CA GLU A 630 12.06 -6.20 -2.31
C GLU A 630 11.13 -6.90 -3.30
N LEU A 631 10.87 -6.23 -4.43
CA LEU A 631 9.74 -6.54 -5.30
C LEU A 631 10.04 -7.64 -6.32
N LYS A 632 11.29 -8.04 -6.52
CA LYS A 632 11.68 -9.08 -7.48
C LYS A 632 11.63 -10.45 -6.81
N GLU A 633 12.29 -10.58 -5.67
CA GLU A 633 12.33 -11.77 -4.79
C GLU A 633 11.07 -11.93 -3.92
N LYS A 634 10.17 -10.93 -3.94
CA LYS A 634 8.88 -10.93 -3.23
C LYS A 634 9.04 -11.04 -1.70
N THR A 635 10.03 -10.33 -1.16
CA THR A 635 10.30 -10.31 0.29
C THR A 635 9.67 -9.09 0.94
N PHE A 636 9.09 -9.25 2.11
CA PHE A 636 8.48 -8.17 2.89
C PHE A 636 9.03 -8.24 4.31
N GLU A 637 9.68 -7.16 4.74
CA GLU A 637 10.09 -6.93 6.12
C GLU A 637 9.25 -5.82 6.78
N SER A 638 8.85 -6.01 8.03
CA SER A 638 8.20 -4.96 8.84
C SER A 638 8.67 -4.95 10.30
N GLN A 639 8.89 -3.76 10.84
CA GLN A 639 9.03 -3.48 12.27
C GLN A 639 7.77 -2.75 12.77
N PHE A 640 7.10 -3.36 13.74
CA PHE A 640 5.88 -2.86 14.36
C PHE A 640 5.85 -3.25 15.84
N GLY A 641 5.10 -2.51 16.66
CA GLY A 641 5.16 -2.64 18.12
C GLY A 641 6.01 -1.56 18.74
N TYR A 642 7.25 -1.88 19.12
CA TYR A 642 8.12 -0.95 19.83
C TYR A 642 9.49 -0.82 19.14
N TYR A 643 10.10 0.36 19.20
CA TYR A 643 11.45 0.60 18.67
C TYR A 643 12.50 -0.17 19.49
N GLY A 644 12.81 -1.37 19.03
CA GLY A 644 13.61 -2.37 19.74
C GLY A 644 13.10 -3.81 19.54
N ASP A 645 11.86 -3.97 19.09
CA ASP A 645 11.36 -5.23 18.52
C ASP A 645 12.13 -5.52 17.21
N GLY A 646 12.37 -6.79 16.89
CA GLY A 646 13.02 -7.17 15.63
C GLY A 646 12.06 -7.11 14.44
N TRP A 647 12.62 -6.97 13.24
CA TRP A 647 11.88 -6.94 11.98
C TRP A 647 11.39 -8.35 11.62
N VAL A 648 10.09 -8.49 11.35
CA VAL A 648 9.50 -9.71 10.79
C VAL A 648 9.80 -9.73 9.29
N LYS A 649 10.46 -10.78 8.79
CA LYS A 649 10.71 -11.01 7.36
C LYS A 649 9.95 -12.24 6.86
N LEU A 650 9.29 -12.10 5.71
CA LEU A 650 8.60 -13.19 5.01
C LEU A 650 8.96 -13.18 3.52
N HIS A 651 8.95 -14.35 2.88
CA HIS A 651 9.15 -14.51 1.42
C HIS A 651 7.88 -15.08 0.78
N LEU A 652 7.08 -14.27 0.08
CA LEU A 652 5.74 -14.67 -0.39
C LEU A 652 5.75 -15.96 -1.23
N MET A 653 6.75 -16.13 -2.10
CA MET A 653 6.88 -17.29 -2.98
C MET A 653 7.05 -18.63 -2.24
N ASN A 654 7.44 -18.62 -0.96
CA ASN A 654 7.47 -19.83 -0.13
C ASN A 654 6.09 -20.44 0.12
N TYR A 655 5.00 -19.66 0.02
CA TYR A 655 3.66 -20.03 0.46
C TYR A 655 2.68 -20.33 -0.69
N VAL A 656 2.93 -19.77 -1.86
CA VAL A 656 2.02 -19.81 -3.03
C VAL A 656 2.42 -20.83 -4.10
N SER A 657 3.59 -21.48 -3.92
CA SER A 657 4.20 -22.45 -4.83
C SER A 657 3.44 -23.78 -4.92
#